data_AF-A0A9D8SK74-F1
#
_entry.id   AF-A0A9D8SK74-F1
#
_cell.length_a   1.000
_cell.length_b   1.000
_cell.length_c   1.000
_cell.angle_alpha   90.00
_cell.angle_beta   90.00
_cell.angle_gamma   90.00
#
_symmetry.space_group_name_H-M   'P 1'
#
loop_
_entity.id
_entity.type
_entity.pdbx_description
1 polymer ?
#
loop_
_entity_poly.entity_id
_entity_poly.type
_entity_poly.pdbx_seq_one_letter_code
_entity_poly.pdbx_strand_id
1 'polypeptide(L)'
;MKKREFYRNTVLTACAAALVPLTAAEAETVTLLQTQPSGRSWNTASDWSDGKAPSSANDYLVEGLQLRSPENDAAVTANTFAGNSLTIRGANAQLIMKGNLLVSDLILDGAKLRNGKTPNATITLDGNLRIIGTSQGQLVSYEGSSTSKDQADSRSLRVEAKISGAADSSLLAESASTGKIWFLNSGNDFAGTLTVGADTDLWLYETAGSTKNAGTLGADQVKLVTSQTAKVYTAEDLTVGTWTASWQSTSGVKTQLMPNAVTVTNAWEQNALRIAGIDAPIGTTVTSTISDRAPNTYFIKAGADVLDTVGWDSPSYWVTGSADGEAAQYFPTVGDTIHLAKKARGMKKEEGETEYLLAKFYLDEGGSFLMKNPNHVLCIPDMILNGGSLYNGYQDNTATVLDGHIYVQAESSFYAEPERTIELRSVLEDSPSGTADLHVKQDRGSANAGYKKSTKPTLLLTADNSGFSGSFIMERSTWLKTTADGALGTGGFTMNGEGQVQLGGVQSVKAVAIANSGSTALNTLEISDSLTAETVDITGRSTLVKGTGTLTADRISIFPSAGYTKEGSTADVTFENGFSTGELRLRAANVVVSGGDVVIGSDARDTSLSVPYVDSAYNSELTPQTFYKTALDLSGADSAVIKVKRFEIATIAGGNDVAPQGTVRLAPNSTVIADTLSMASSDNVGLQNQTNALYLSSEETTLAVDTMYIAGGKYYSADGSEKTGTKGIALLQAAEGGKLTLTDTAGTGGADLYLGWAPISTGGGSDGTVDLRGVTDDSVMKFGLIDMARKHSLAGHAKAAFSMDAGTVTAEKMVLGTHEGGNGAVTVTVDLEGGMLDVKTIQRGTSTGKETVNFNFTGGTLKTDQWGTETMPMDLVQNGGILTPSGNSLTVYGDYQQNDGLLMLDVGTQTMTVYGGAAMTQLGLDLADGSVFDDSMIYELIRIENADDFHAGALELKLSESLSGYEISAAVMGDFVVVGNAGLIASTVPEPSAWMLLVLGTAGVGFLRRRASRRTA
;
A
#
# COMPACT_ATOMS: atom_id res chain seq x y z
N MET A 1 28.58 -65.65 -22.28
CA MET A 1 28.51 -67.12 -22.44
C MET A 1 27.05 -67.57 -22.29
N LYS A 2 26.50 -68.22 -23.34
CA LYS A 2 25.40 -69.25 -23.43
C LYS A 2 24.25 -69.19 -22.38
N LYS A 3 22.95 -69.01 -22.66
CA LYS A 3 21.96 -69.56 -23.63
C LYS A 3 21.66 -71.08 -23.51
N ARG A 4 20.35 -71.41 -23.45
CA ARG A 4 19.63 -72.71 -23.57
C ARG A 4 19.43 -73.53 -22.28
N GLU A 5 18.38 -74.32 -22.04
CA GLU A 5 17.01 -74.64 -22.56
C GLU A 5 16.47 -75.76 -21.60
N PHE A 6 15.17 -76.13 -21.72
CA PHE A 6 14.53 -77.41 -21.29
C PHE A 6 14.12 -77.61 -19.81
N TYR A 7 12.94 -78.17 -19.43
CA TYR A 7 11.93 -79.00 -20.10
C TYR A 7 10.48 -78.76 -19.60
N ARG A 8 9.52 -78.93 -20.52
CA ARG A 8 8.06 -79.09 -20.39
C ARG A 8 7.64 -80.49 -19.89
N ASN A 9 6.33 -80.59 -19.55
CA ASN A 9 5.43 -81.78 -19.47
C ASN A 9 5.45 -82.57 -18.14
N THR A 10 4.36 -83.07 -17.53
CA THR A 10 2.89 -83.09 -17.72
C THR A 10 2.34 -83.87 -16.51
N VAL A 11 1.29 -83.41 -15.81
CA VAL A 11 0.16 -84.26 -15.32
C VAL A 11 -1.07 -83.37 -15.11
N LEU A 12 -2.02 -83.48 -16.04
CA LEU A 12 -3.46 -83.27 -15.81
C LEU A 12 -3.98 -84.29 -14.79
N THR A 13 -4.92 -83.91 -13.91
CA THR A 13 -6.24 -84.57 -13.67
C THR A 13 -6.78 -84.28 -12.27
N ALA A 14 -7.81 -83.43 -12.16
CA ALA A 14 -9.02 -83.63 -11.35
C ALA A 14 -9.99 -82.43 -11.53
N CYS A 15 -10.89 -82.55 -12.51
CA CYS A 15 -12.09 -81.72 -12.67
C CYS A 15 -13.13 -82.03 -11.59
N ALA A 16 -13.77 -80.99 -11.03
CA ALA A 16 -15.22 -80.85 -10.78
C ALA A 16 -15.50 -80.05 -9.49
N ALA A 17 -15.61 -78.72 -9.60
CA ALA A 17 -16.35 -77.89 -8.66
C ALA A 17 -17.13 -76.84 -9.47
N ALA A 18 -18.43 -76.76 -9.19
CA ALA A 18 -19.52 -76.13 -9.94
C ALA A 18 -19.21 -74.75 -10.56
N LEU A 19 -19.37 -74.65 -11.89
CA LEU A 19 -19.59 -73.39 -12.59
C LEU A 19 -21.07 -73.02 -12.40
N VAL A 20 -21.38 -72.28 -11.33
CA VAL A 20 -22.70 -71.66 -11.16
C VAL A 20 -22.77 -70.50 -12.18
N PRO A 21 -23.76 -70.44 -13.08
CA PRO A 21 -23.99 -69.23 -13.86
C PRO A 21 -24.27 -68.10 -12.86
N LEU A 22 -23.39 -67.10 -12.79
CA LEU A 22 -23.74 -65.82 -12.17
C LEU A 22 -24.85 -65.23 -13.03
N THR A 23 -26.10 -65.53 -12.68
CA THR A 23 -27.22 -64.72 -13.09
C THR A 23 -26.94 -63.35 -12.49
N ALA A 24 -26.52 -62.38 -13.32
CA ALA A 24 -26.46 -61.00 -12.90
C ALA A 24 -27.85 -60.69 -12.33
N ALA A 25 -27.93 -60.48 -11.02
CA ALA A 25 -29.16 -60.01 -10.41
C ALA A 25 -29.52 -58.72 -11.16
N GLU A 26 -30.73 -58.65 -11.70
CA GLU A 26 -31.21 -57.42 -12.31
C GLU A 26 -31.09 -56.32 -11.28
N ALA A 27 -30.47 -55.20 -11.67
CA ALA A 27 -30.28 -54.07 -10.78
C ALA A 27 -31.66 -53.62 -10.28
N GLU A 28 -31.83 -53.54 -8.95
CA GLU A 28 -33.10 -53.06 -8.39
C GLU A 28 -33.23 -51.56 -8.68
N THR A 29 -34.41 -51.12 -9.12
CA THR A 29 -34.71 -49.69 -9.26
C THR A 29 -35.00 -49.08 -7.90
N VAL A 30 -34.13 -48.20 -7.43
CA VAL A 30 -34.25 -47.48 -6.15
C VAL A 30 -34.72 -46.04 -6.42
N THR A 31 -35.85 -45.65 -5.83
CA THR A 31 -36.48 -44.35 -6.07
C THR A 31 -36.16 -43.35 -4.97
N LEU A 32 -35.92 -42.09 -5.34
CA LEU A 32 -35.81 -40.99 -4.38
C LEU A 32 -37.19 -40.68 -3.77
N LEU A 33 -37.28 -40.65 -2.45
CA LEU A 33 -38.55 -40.49 -1.71
C LEU A 33 -38.94 -39.03 -1.48
N GLN A 34 -37.98 -38.09 -1.52
CA GLN A 34 -38.22 -36.68 -1.24
C GLN A 34 -37.18 -35.74 -1.87
N THR A 35 -37.58 -34.50 -2.12
CA THR A 35 -36.67 -33.42 -2.58
C THR A 35 -35.60 -33.12 -1.54
N GLN A 36 -34.36 -32.95 -2.00
CA GLN A 36 -33.22 -32.65 -1.13
C GLN A 36 -33.05 -31.13 -0.92
N PRO A 37 -33.26 -30.61 0.32
CA PRO A 37 -32.98 -29.22 0.65
C PRO A 37 -31.46 -28.94 0.71
N SER A 38 -31.07 -27.68 0.92
CA SER A 38 -29.65 -27.36 1.15
C SER A 38 -29.11 -28.12 2.38
N GLY A 39 -27.84 -28.54 2.34
CA GLY A 39 -27.24 -29.40 3.35
C GLY A 39 -27.55 -30.91 3.22
N ARG A 40 -28.45 -31.34 2.32
CA ARG A 40 -28.67 -32.76 1.99
C ARG A 40 -28.16 -33.09 0.58
N SER A 41 -27.83 -34.36 0.36
CA SER A 41 -27.27 -34.86 -0.91
C SER A 41 -27.67 -36.32 -1.18
N TRP A 42 -27.40 -36.81 -2.39
CA TRP A 42 -27.67 -38.21 -2.77
C TRP A 42 -27.02 -39.26 -1.84
N ASN A 43 -26.03 -38.90 -1.01
CA ASN A 43 -25.46 -39.83 -0.02
C ASN A 43 -26.38 -40.05 1.20
N THR A 44 -27.50 -39.35 1.29
CA THR A 44 -28.43 -39.45 2.41
C THR A 44 -29.30 -40.69 2.27
N ALA A 45 -28.87 -41.80 2.87
CA ALA A 45 -29.48 -43.11 2.73
C ALA A 45 -31.00 -43.15 2.97
N SER A 46 -31.51 -42.37 3.92
CA SER A 46 -32.94 -42.30 4.24
C SER A 46 -33.81 -41.66 3.15
N ASP A 47 -33.22 -41.04 2.14
CA ASP A 47 -33.95 -40.42 1.03
C ASP A 47 -34.23 -41.41 -0.10
N TRP A 48 -33.67 -42.62 -0.04
CA TRP A 48 -33.85 -43.67 -1.05
C TRP A 48 -34.79 -44.76 -0.55
N SER A 49 -35.56 -45.37 -1.47
CA SER A 49 -36.57 -46.39 -1.14
C SER A 49 -36.03 -47.65 -0.47
N ASP A 50 -34.74 -47.98 -0.68
CA ASP A 50 -34.04 -49.10 -0.04
C ASP A 50 -33.40 -48.73 1.31
N GLY A 51 -33.49 -47.45 1.72
CA GLY A 51 -32.90 -46.91 2.93
C GLY A 51 -31.38 -46.90 2.94
N LYS A 52 -30.71 -47.01 1.77
CA LYS A 52 -29.25 -47.07 1.63
C LYS A 52 -28.74 -45.95 0.73
N ALA A 53 -27.47 -45.59 0.88
CA ALA A 53 -26.81 -44.68 -0.05
C ALA A 53 -26.61 -45.38 -1.41
N PRO A 54 -26.45 -44.61 -2.52
CA PRO A 54 -26.29 -45.18 -3.84
C PRO A 54 -25.15 -46.20 -3.93
N SER A 55 -25.37 -47.29 -4.66
CA SER A 55 -24.37 -48.35 -4.88
C SER A 55 -24.49 -48.94 -6.28
N SER A 56 -23.38 -49.47 -6.80
CA SER A 56 -23.29 -49.91 -8.20
C SER A 56 -24.10 -51.16 -8.51
N ALA A 57 -24.81 -51.71 -7.52
CA ALA A 57 -25.71 -52.85 -7.67
C ALA A 57 -27.10 -52.45 -8.18
N ASN A 58 -27.47 -51.17 -8.10
CA ASN A 58 -28.83 -50.69 -8.30
C ASN A 58 -28.88 -49.54 -9.32
N ASP A 59 -30.03 -49.42 -9.98
CA ASP A 59 -30.39 -48.28 -10.82
C ASP A 59 -31.22 -47.29 -10.00
N TYR A 60 -30.99 -46.00 -10.17
CA TYR A 60 -31.62 -44.97 -9.33
C TYR A 60 -32.57 -44.09 -10.13
N LEU A 61 -33.77 -43.84 -9.59
CA LEU A 61 -34.81 -43.03 -10.22
C LEU A 61 -35.16 -41.81 -9.35
N VAL A 62 -35.17 -40.63 -9.97
CA VAL A 62 -35.66 -39.37 -9.40
C VAL A 62 -36.81 -38.88 -10.27
N GLU A 63 -38.05 -39.03 -9.80
CA GLU A 63 -39.25 -38.68 -10.56
C GLU A 63 -39.96 -37.47 -9.96
N GLY A 64 -39.97 -36.34 -10.68
CA GLY A 64 -40.61 -35.09 -10.24
C GLY A 64 -39.96 -34.40 -9.03
N LEU A 65 -38.79 -34.86 -8.58
CA LEU A 65 -38.09 -34.38 -7.38
C LEU A 65 -36.73 -33.74 -7.70
N GLN A 66 -36.19 -33.00 -6.73
CA GLN A 66 -34.85 -32.39 -6.83
C GLN A 66 -33.81 -33.20 -6.06
N LEU A 67 -32.75 -33.63 -6.76
CA LEU A 67 -31.56 -34.28 -6.21
C LEU A 67 -30.40 -33.28 -6.12
N ARG A 68 -29.55 -33.39 -5.09
CA ARG A 68 -28.35 -32.56 -4.92
C ARG A 68 -27.09 -33.41 -4.83
N SER A 69 -26.01 -32.95 -5.45
CA SER A 69 -24.68 -33.49 -5.14
C SER A 69 -24.23 -33.07 -3.74
N PRO A 70 -23.28 -33.81 -3.13
CA PRO A 70 -22.54 -33.33 -1.97
C PRO A 70 -21.91 -31.95 -2.23
N GLU A 71 -21.80 -31.15 -1.18
CA GLU A 71 -20.98 -29.93 -1.16
C GLU A 71 -19.51 -30.32 -1.02
N ASN A 72 -18.68 -29.95 -2.00
CA ASN A 72 -17.22 -30.07 -1.86
C ASN A 72 -16.66 -28.68 -1.57
N ASP A 73 -16.14 -28.51 -0.36
CA ASP A 73 -15.64 -27.22 0.12
C ASP A 73 -14.21 -26.90 -0.36
N ALA A 74 -13.57 -27.77 -1.15
CA ALA A 74 -12.27 -27.49 -1.74
C ALA A 74 -12.05 -28.26 -3.04
N ALA A 75 -11.22 -27.66 -3.90
CA ALA A 75 -10.82 -28.19 -5.19
C ALA A 75 -10.28 -29.64 -5.10
N VAL A 76 -10.61 -30.44 -6.14
CA VAL A 76 -9.81 -31.54 -6.72
C VAL A 76 -10.44 -32.94 -6.77
N THR A 77 -11.42 -33.36 -5.95
CA THR A 77 -12.07 -34.68 -6.16
C THR A 77 -13.49 -34.54 -6.70
N ALA A 78 -13.75 -35.11 -7.89
CA ALA A 78 -15.10 -35.22 -8.44
C ALA A 78 -15.98 -36.09 -7.54
N ASN A 79 -17.18 -35.62 -7.23
CA ASN A 79 -18.18 -36.43 -6.55
C ASN A 79 -18.62 -37.56 -7.48
N THR A 80 -18.44 -38.81 -7.08
CA THR A 80 -18.88 -39.96 -7.88
C THR A 80 -20.24 -40.41 -7.39
N PHE A 81 -21.23 -40.46 -8.28
CA PHE A 81 -22.49 -41.13 -8.00
C PHE A 81 -22.26 -42.64 -8.10
N ALA A 82 -22.38 -43.35 -6.98
CA ALA A 82 -21.99 -44.76 -6.91
C ALA A 82 -23.01 -45.73 -7.54
N GLY A 83 -24.19 -45.25 -7.96
CA GLY A 83 -25.20 -46.08 -8.62
C GLY A 83 -24.77 -46.61 -9.99
N ASN A 84 -25.42 -47.69 -10.45
CA ASN A 84 -25.19 -48.23 -11.79
C ASN A 84 -25.64 -47.24 -12.87
N SER A 85 -26.86 -46.72 -12.73
CA SER A 85 -27.39 -45.60 -13.52
C SER A 85 -28.20 -44.64 -12.64
N LEU A 86 -28.39 -43.41 -13.13
CA LEU A 86 -29.23 -42.39 -12.51
C LEU A 86 -30.19 -41.81 -13.55
N THR A 87 -31.49 -42.07 -13.39
CA THR A 87 -32.55 -41.47 -14.21
C THR A 87 -33.22 -40.33 -13.47
N ILE A 88 -33.21 -39.12 -14.06
CA ILE A 88 -33.99 -37.98 -13.59
C ILE A 88 -35.13 -37.75 -14.59
N ARG A 89 -36.38 -37.90 -14.14
CA ARG A 89 -37.58 -37.86 -15.00
C ARG A 89 -38.61 -36.84 -14.54
N GLY A 90 -39.15 -36.10 -15.49
CA GLY A 90 -40.30 -35.21 -15.33
C GLY A 90 -39.93 -33.73 -15.30
N ALA A 91 -40.87 -32.88 -15.73
CA ALA A 91 -40.65 -31.45 -16.00
C ALA A 91 -40.10 -30.63 -14.82
N ASN A 92 -40.40 -31.06 -13.58
CA ASN A 92 -39.93 -30.40 -12.35
C ASN A 92 -38.74 -31.13 -11.70
N ALA A 93 -38.33 -32.27 -12.26
CA ALA A 93 -37.22 -33.03 -11.72
C ALA A 93 -35.90 -32.37 -12.12
N GLN A 94 -34.96 -32.30 -11.18
CA GLN A 94 -33.66 -31.70 -11.45
C GLN A 94 -32.53 -32.31 -10.63
N LEU A 95 -31.34 -32.29 -11.21
CA LEU A 95 -30.09 -32.56 -10.52
C LEU A 95 -29.31 -31.25 -10.35
N ILE A 96 -29.09 -30.84 -9.09
CA ILE A 96 -28.30 -29.66 -8.74
C ILE A 96 -26.87 -30.08 -8.37
N MET A 97 -25.91 -29.66 -9.18
CA MET A 97 -24.49 -29.92 -9.00
C MET A 97 -23.85 -28.82 -8.14
N LYS A 98 -23.20 -29.18 -7.04
CA LYS A 98 -22.45 -28.27 -6.15
C LYS A 98 -20.92 -28.46 -6.24
N GLY A 99 -20.46 -29.27 -7.18
CA GLY A 99 -19.06 -29.54 -7.50
C GLY A 99 -18.93 -30.43 -8.74
N ASN A 100 -17.70 -30.74 -9.15
CA ASN A 100 -17.44 -31.70 -10.25
C ASN A 100 -18.10 -33.05 -9.94
N LEU A 101 -18.65 -33.70 -10.96
CA LEU A 101 -19.48 -34.89 -10.82
C LEU A 101 -19.10 -35.95 -11.87
N LEU A 102 -18.98 -37.19 -11.43
CA LEU A 102 -18.90 -38.39 -12.26
C LEU A 102 -20.16 -39.24 -12.07
N VAL A 103 -20.94 -39.45 -13.13
CA VAL A 103 -22.08 -40.39 -13.14
C VAL A 103 -21.89 -41.34 -14.30
N SER A 104 -21.77 -42.64 -14.01
CA SER A 104 -21.49 -43.67 -15.03
C SER A 104 -22.48 -43.66 -16.19
N ASP A 105 -23.79 -43.56 -15.89
CA ASP A 105 -24.87 -43.41 -16.87
C ASP A 105 -25.98 -42.50 -16.30
N LEU A 106 -25.96 -41.22 -16.67
CA LEU A 106 -26.99 -40.23 -16.31
C LEU A 106 -28.02 -40.12 -17.43
N ILE A 107 -29.29 -40.37 -17.10
CA ILE A 107 -30.41 -40.32 -18.03
C ILE A 107 -31.31 -39.13 -17.64
N LEU A 108 -31.47 -38.16 -18.54
CA LEU A 108 -32.42 -37.06 -18.41
C LEU A 108 -33.66 -37.34 -19.27
N ASP A 109 -34.82 -37.48 -18.63
CA ASP A 109 -36.11 -37.74 -19.28
C ASP A 109 -37.07 -36.57 -18.99
N GLY A 110 -36.91 -35.47 -19.74
CA GLY A 110 -37.64 -34.22 -19.49
C GLY A 110 -37.24 -33.45 -18.23
N ALA A 111 -36.04 -33.70 -17.70
CA ALA A 111 -35.53 -33.12 -16.45
C ALA A 111 -34.46 -32.04 -16.67
N LYS A 112 -34.09 -31.30 -15.60
CA LYS A 112 -33.04 -30.28 -15.61
C LYS A 112 -31.72 -30.75 -14.97
N LEU A 113 -30.59 -30.37 -15.57
CA LEU A 113 -29.27 -30.41 -14.94
C LEU A 113 -28.82 -28.98 -14.64
N ARG A 114 -28.51 -28.67 -13.37
CA ARG A 114 -28.27 -27.29 -12.92
C ARG A 114 -26.94 -27.14 -12.17
N ASN A 115 -26.17 -26.09 -12.48
CA ASN A 115 -25.04 -25.68 -11.64
C ASN A 115 -25.53 -24.86 -10.42
N GLY A 116 -25.36 -25.43 -9.23
CA GLY A 116 -25.76 -24.87 -7.95
C GLY A 116 -24.62 -24.33 -7.07
N LYS A 117 -23.38 -24.23 -7.58
CA LYS A 117 -22.23 -23.69 -6.84
C LYS A 117 -22.26 -22.15 -6.80
N THR A 118 -21.45 -21.54 -5.94
CA THR A 118 -21.29 -20.07 -5.83
C THR A 118 -20.92 -19.41 -7.17
N PRO A 119 -21.08 -18.07 -7.28
CA PRO A 119 -20.74 -17.36 -8.50
C PRO A 119 -19.34 -17.65 -9.05
N ASN A 120 -19.21 -17.61 -10.38
CA ASN A 120 -17.96 -17.85 -11.13
C ASN A 120 -17.42 -19.30 -11.06
N ALA A 121 -18.24 -20.25 -10.62
CA ALA A 121 -17.85 -21.66 -10.59
C ALA A 121 -18.05 -22.35 -11.93
N THR A 122 -17.00 -23.04 -12.41
CA THR A 122 -17.11 -24.06 -13.46
C THR A 122 -17.28 -25.43 -12.81
N ILE A 123 -18.34 -26.14 -13.20
CA ILE A 123 -18.58 -27.52 -12.78
C ILE A 123 -18.40 -28.46 -13.96
N THR A 124 -17.67 -29.55 -13.75
CA THR A 124 -17.47 -30.61 -14.74
C THR A 124 -18.40 -31.79 -14.49
N LEU A 125 -19.15 -32.24 -15.51
CA LEU A 125 -19.87 -33.52 -15.55
C LEU A 125 -19.10 -34.51 -16.44
N ASP A 126 -18.73 -35.66 -15.89
CA ASP A 126 -18.06 -36.77 -16.60
C ASP A 126 -18.92 -38.06 -16.56
N GLY A 127 -18.65 -39.00 -17.48
CA GLY A 127 -19.37 -40.27 -17.65
C GLY A 127 -20.20 -40.36 -18.94
N ASN A 128 -21.42 -40.91 -18.87
CA ASN A 128 -22.36 -40.90 -19.99
C ASN A 128 -23.60 -40.06 -19.64
N LEU A 129 -24.06 -39.23 -20.58
CA LEU A 129 -25.29 -38.45 -20.49
C LEU A 129 -26.23 -38.86 -21.62
N ARG A 130 -27.39 -39.40 -21.29
CA ARG A 130 -28.44 -39.77 -22.23
C ARG A 130 -29.62 -38.83 -22.05
N ILE A 131 -30.00 -38.11 -23.11
CA ILE A 131 -31.21 -37.29 -23.09
C ILE A 131 -32.29 -38.05 -23.86
N ILE A 132 -33.32 -38.49 -23.14
CA ILE A 132 -34.42 -39.29 -23.67
C ILE A 132 -35.77 -38.62 -23.36
N GLY A 133 -36.86 -39.10 -23.96
CA GLY A 133 -38.21 -38.59 -23.72
C GLY A 133 -38.72 -37.60 -24.77
N THR A 134 -40.02 -37.31 -24.72
CA THR A 134 -40.69 -36.38 -25.65
C THR A 134 -40.69 -34.93 -25.15
N SER A 135 -40.29 -34.72 -23.90
CA SER A 135 -40.13 -33.41 -23.25
C SER A 135 -38.66 -33.00 -23.25
N GLN A 136 -38.39 -31.71 -23.42
CA GLN A 136 -37.03 -31.20 -23.53
C GLN A 136 -36.24 -31.42 -22.22
N GLY A 137 -35.11 -32.14 -22.32
CA GLY A 137 -34.10 -32.13 -21.26
C GLY A 137 -33.38 -30.78 -21.25
N GLN A 138 -33.16 -30.21 -20.06
CA GLN A 138 -32.57 -28.88 -19.92
C GLN A 138 -31.18 -28.93 -19.27
N LEU A 139 -30.18 -28.27 -19.87
CA LEU A 139 -28.91 -27.99 -19.19
C LEU A 139 -28.87 -26.50 -18.85
N VAL A 140 -28.73 -26.20 -17.56
CA VAL A 140 -28.91 -24.86 -16.99
C VAL A 140 -27.65 -24.45 -16.23
N SER A 141 -26.96 -23.43 -16.73
CA SER A 141 -25.76 -22.86 -16.07
C SER A 141 -26.14 -22.08 -14.80
N TYR A 142 -27.32 -21.43 -14.78
CA TYR A 142 -27.82 -20.69 -13.63
C TYR A 142 -29.34 -20.47 -13.71
N GLU A 143 -30.03 -20.54 -12.57
CA GLU A 143 -31.47 -20.25 -12.40
C GLU A 143 -31.62 -19.49 -11.08
N GLY A 144 -31.41 -18.18 -11.13
CA GLY A 144 -31.60 -17.30 -9.99
C GLY A 144 -31.95 -15.89 -10.44
N SER A 145 -33.04 -15.35 -9.90
CA SER A 145 -33.50 -14.00 -10.17
C SER A 145 -32.67 -12.97 -9.38
N SER A 146 -31.37 -12.87 -9.62
CA SER A 146 -30.66 -11.67 -9.15
C SER A 146 -31.05 -10.52 -10.07
N THR A 147 -32.03 -9.74 -9.64
CA THR A 147 -32.46 -8.50 -10.32
C THR A 147 -31.35 -7.44 -10.36
N SER A 148 -30.25 -7.63 -9.63
CA SER A 148 -29.06 -6.79 -9.74
C SER A 148 -28.23 -7.19 -10.97
N LYS A 149 -28.24 -6.33 -12.01
CA LYS A 149 -27.31 -6.41 -13.14
C LYS A 149 -25.83 -6.31 -12.71
N ASP A 150 -25.56 -5.89 -11.48
CA ASP A 150 -24.23 -5.55 -10.97
C ASP A 150 -23.45 -6.72 -10.34
N GLN A 151 -24.07 -7.90 -10.20
CA GLN A 151 -23.33 -9.13 -9.87
C GLN A 151 -23.40 -10.08 -11.06
N ALA A 152 -22.39 -10.01 -11.93
CA ALA A 152 -22.21 -10.95 -13.03
C ALA A 152 -21.92 -12.36 -12.47
N ASP A 153 -22.96 -13.11 -12.15
CA ASP A 153 -22.86 -14.50 -11.69
C ASP A 153 -22.46 -15.40 -12.88
N SER A 154 -21.17 -15.53 -13.16
CA SER A 154 -20.65 -16.27 -14.34
C SER A 154 -20.53 -17.79 -14.11
N ARG A 155 -21.60 -18.43 -13.62
CA ARG A 155 -21.63 -19.90 -13.50
C ARG A 155 -21.57 -20.59 -14.84
N SER A 156 -20.87 -21.70 -14.85
CA SER A 156 -20.32 -22.28 -16.06
C SER A 156 -20.42 -23.81 -15.95
N LEU A 157 -20.94 -24.49 -16.98
CA LEU A 157 -21.16 -25.95 -17.00
C LEU A 157 -20.29 -26.60 -18.08
N ARG A 158 -19.35 -27.44 -17.67
CA ARG A 158 -18.46 -28.20 -18.54
C ARG A 158 -18.93 -29.66 -18.58
N VAL A 159 -19.31 -30.14 -19.75
CA VAL A 159 -19.78 -31.52 -19.96
C VAL A 159 -18.70 -32.28 -20.73
N GLU A 160 -18.01 -33.14 -19.99
CA GLU A 160 -17.03 -34.11 -20.50
C GLU A 160 -17.66 -35.49 -20.70
N ALA A 161 -18.88 -35.71 -20.21
CA ALA A 161 -19.64 -36.92 -20.46
C ALA A 161 -19.95 -37.12 -21.96
N LYS A 162 -19.97 -38.37 -22.42
CA LYS A 162 -20.48 -38.71 -23.75
C LYS A 162 -21.98 -38.44 -23.79
N ILE A 163 -22.45 -37.61 -24.73
CA ILE A 163 -23.87 -37.28 -24.90
C ILE A 163 -24.49 -38.14 -26.01
N SER A 164 -25.61 -38.77 -25.70
CA SER A 164 -26.39 -39.61 -26.62
C SER A 164 -27.90 -39.41 -26.46
N GLY A 165 -28.69 -39.94 -27.40
CA GLY A 165 -30.15 -39.89 -27.38
C GLY A 165 -30.73 -39.12 -28.57
N ALA A 166 -32.04 -39.21 -28.78
CA ALA A 166 -32.75 -38.61 -29.91
C ALA A 166 -33.80 -37.56 -29.50
N ALA A 167 -33.94 -37.31 -28.19
CA ALA A 167 -34.85 -36.30 -27.68
C ALA A 167 -34.26 -34.91 -27.88
N ASP A 168 -35.11 -33.92 -28.17
CA ASP A 168 -34.68 -32.51 -28.19
C ASP A 168 -34.23 -32.08 -26.80
N SER A 169 -33.20 -31.23 -26.77
CA SER A 169 -32.65 -30.65 -25.55
C SER A 169 -32.56 -29.13 -25.68
N SER A 170 -32.83 -28.42 -24.59
CA SER A 170 -32.63 -26.98 -24.52
C SER A 170 -31.50 -26.62 -23.56
N LEU A 171 -30.64 -25.70 -24.00
CA LEU A 171 -29.63 -25.03 -23.21
C LEU A 171 -30.17 -23.67 -22.84
N LEU A 172 -30.41 -23.47 -21.55
CA LEU A 172 -30.96 -22.23 -21.03
C LEU A 172 -29.99 -21.66 -20.01
N ALA A 173 -29.33 -20.54 -20.33
CA ALA A 173 -28.90 -19.58 -19.31
C ALA A 173 -30.08 -18.64 -19.09
N GLU A 174 -30.76 -18.76 -17.95
CA GLU A 174 -32.01 -18.02 -17.69
C GLU A 174 -31.80 -16.58 -17.20
N SER A 175 -30.59 -16.03 -17.29
CA SER A 175 -30.35 -14.60 -17.04
C SER A 175 -29.20 -14.07 -17.88
N ALA A 176 -29.12 -12.73 -18.03
CA ALA A 176 -28.08 -11.94 -18.71
C ALA A 176 -26.64 -12.09 -18.16
N SER A 177 -26.37 -13.21 -17.51
CA SER A 177 -25.06 -13.63 -17.02
C SER A 177 -24.22 -14.24 -18.14
N THR A 178 -22.92 -14.00 -18.11
CA THR A 178 -21.92 -14.52 -19.06
C THR A 178 -21.62 -16.02 -18.88
N GLY A 179 -22.61 -16.82 -18.46
CA GLY A 179 -22.42 -18.23 -18.16
C GLY A 179 -22.14 -19.03 -19.43
N LYS A 180 -21.18 -19.97 -19.35
CA LYS A 180 -20.73 -20.77 -20.50
C LYS A 180 -21.13 -22.22 -20.34
N ILE A 181 -21.51 -22.88 -21.44
CA ILE A 181 -21.67 -24.33 -21.51
C ILE A 181 -20.62 -24.89 -22.47
N TRP A 182 -19.81 -25.85 -22.01
CA TRP A 182 -18.84 -26.56 -22.84
C TRP A 182 -19.26 -28.00 -23.07
N PHE A 183 -19.14 -28.46 -24.31
CA PHE A 183 -19.14 -29.89 -24.64
C PHE A 183 -17.77 -30.30 -25.14
N LEU A 184 -17.14 -31.23 -24.43
CA LEU A 184 -15.73 -31.58 -24.65
C LEU A 184 -15.49 -33.03 -25.09
N ASN A 185 -16.52 -33.89 -25.03
CA ASN A 185 -16.36 -35.30 -25.41
C ASN A 185 -16.46 -35.48 -26.92
N SER A 186 -15.41 -36.01 -27.54
CA SER A 186 -15.38 -36.28 -28.98
C SER A 186 -16.25 -37.47 -29.42
N GLY A 187 -16.74 -38.28 -28.48
CA GLY A 187 -17.54 -39.48 -28.72
C GLY A 187 -19.06 -39.26 -28.71
N ASN A 188 -19.54 -38.01 -28.71
CA ASN A 188 -20.97 -37.69 -28.70
C ASN A 188 -21.69 -38.29 -29.93
N ASP A 189 -22.85 -38.89 -29.71
CA ASP A 189 -23.75 -39.47 -30.72
C ASP A 189 -25.21 -39.00 -30.52
N PHE A 190 -25.37 -37.80 -29.98
CA PHE A 190 -26.64 -37.12 -29.82
C PHE A 190 -27.28 -36.80 -31.18
N ALA A 191 -28.54 -37.22 -31.35
CA ALA A 191 -29.33 -37.09 -32.58
C ALA A 191 -30.55 -36.16 -32.43
N GLY A 192 -30.75 -35.55 -31.26
CA GLY A 192 -31.81 -34.56 -31.03
C GLY A 192 -31.42 -33.14 -31.46
N THR A 193 -32.37 -32.21 -31.36
CA THR A 193 -32.12 -30.77 -31.56
C THR A 193 -31.53 -30.16 -30.30
N LEU A 194 -30.54 -29.26 -30.45
CA LEU A 194 -30.01 -28.45 -29.36
C LEU A 194 -30.45 -26.99 -29.54
N THR A 195 -31.34 -26.52 -28.69
CA THR A 195 -31.81 -25.12 -28.70
C THR A 195 -31.03 -24.32 -27.67
N VAL A 196 -30.38 -23.22 -28.05
CA VAL A 196 -29.63 -22.35 -27.12
C VAL A 196 -30.38 -21.05 -26.86
N GLY A 197 -30.62 -20.72 -25.59
CA GLY A 197 -31.26 -19.46 -25.19
C GLY A 197 -30.44 -18.23 -25.57
N ALA A 198 -31.11 -17.10 -25.79
CA ALA A 198 -30.53 -15.86 -26.34
C ALA A 198 -29.31 -15.30 -25.59
N ASP A 199 -29.18 -15.61 -24.29
CA ASP A 199 -28.10 -15.11 -23.42
C ASP A 199 -27.04 -16.17 -23.07
N THR A 200 -26.98 -17.31 -23.80
CA THR A 200 -26.05 -18.42 -23.48
C THR A 200 -24.91 -18.52 -24.49
N ASP A 201 -23.67 -18.44 -23.99
CA ASP A 201 -22.47 -18.76 -24.78
C ASP A 201 -22.28 -20.29 -24.85
N LEU A 202 -22.52 -20.88 -26.03
CA LEU A 202 -22.20 -22.28 -26.31
C LEU A 202 -20.78 -22.43 -26.88
N TRP A 203 -19.95 -23.25 -26.24
CA TRP A 203 -18.60 -23.60 -26.68
C TRP A 203 -18.51 -25.09 -27.01
N LEU A 204 -18.32 -25.41 -28.29
CA LEU A 204 -18.10 -26.77 -28.78
C LEU A 204 -16.61 -27.00 -28.98
N TYR A 205 -16.04 -28.04 -28.35
CA TYR A 205 -14.63 -28.40 -28.52
C TYR A 205 -14.53 -29.69 -29.33
N GLU A 206 -14.09 -29.58 -30.58
CA GLU A 206 -13.75 -30.75 -31.39
C GLU A 206 -12.28 -31.11 -31.17
N THR A 207 -12.03 -32.32 -30.65
CA THR A 207 -10.70 -32.95 -30.70
C THR A 207 -10.48 -33.57 -32.08
N ALA A 208 -9.26 -33.46 -32.61
CA ALA A 208 -8.90 -33.98 -33.92
C ALA A 208 -9.24 -35.49 -34.03
N GLY A 209 -10.23 -35.82 -34.87
CA GLY A 209 -10.66 -37.21 -35.13
C GLY A 209 -12.16 -37.50 -34.94
N SER A 210 -12.95 -36.59 -34.34
CA SER A 210 -14.42 -36.75 -34.24
C SER A 210 -15.07 -36.62 -35.63
N THR A 211 -15.80 -37.62 -36.11
CA THR A 211 -16.41 -37.60 -37.46
C THR A 211 -17.93 -37.40 -37.52
N LYS A 212 -18.68 -37.27 -36.42
CA LYS A 212 -20.14 -37.04 -36.50
C LYS A 212 -20.71 -36.38 -35.23
N ASN A 213 -21.13 -35.12 -35.33
CA ASN A 213 -22.23 -34.59 -34.51
C ASN A 213 -23.39 -34.32 -35.49
N ALA A 214 -24.39 -35.20 -35.54
CA ALA A 214 -25.46 -35.17 -36.54
C ALA A 214 -26.77 -34.54 -36.02
N GLY A 215 -26.66 -33.48 -35.21
CA GLY A 215 -27.79 -32.76 -34.63
C GLY A 215 -27.97 -31.37 -35.25
N THR A 216 -29.21 -30.92 -35.38
CA THR A 216 -29.55 -29.56 -35.84
C THR A 216 -29.32 -28.57 -34.70
N LEU A 217 -28.53 -27.52 -34.94
CA LEU A 217 -28.28 -26.42 -34.01
C LEU A 217 -29.20 -25.23 -34.32
N GLY A 218 -30.01 -24.79 -33.35
CA GLY A 218 -30.76 -23.53 -33.41
C GLY A 218 -30.40 -22.63 -32.24
N ALA A 219 -29.75 -21.49 -32.49
CA ALA A 219 -29.49 -20.46 -31.48
C ALA A 219 -29.65 -19.04 -32.09
N ASP A 220 -29.44 -18.00 -31.28
CA ASP A 220 -29.24 -16.64 -31.79
C ASP A 220 -27.74 -16.25 -31.81
N GLN A 221 -26.89 -16.93 -31.01
CA GLN A 221 -25.44 -16.74 -30.96
C GLN A 221 -24.72 -18.08 -30.71
N VAL A 222 -23.86 -18.51 -31.64
CA VAL A 222 -22.99 -19.69 -31.49
C VAL A 222 -21.57 -19.24 -31.77
N LYS A 223 -20.66 -19.53 -30.83
CA LYS A 223 -19.24 -19.27 -30.98
C LYS A 223 -18.49 -20.61 -31.09
N LEU A 224 -18.19 -21.02 -32.33
CA LEU A 224 -17.34 -22.18 -32.58
C LEU A 224 -15.87 -21.83 -32.37
N VAL A 225 -15.18 -22.58 -31.51
CA VAL A 225 -13.74 -22.45 -31.29
C VAL A 225 -13.09 -23.80 -31.59
N THR A 226 -12.51 -23.94 -32.77
CA THR A 226 -11.82 -25.15 -33.20
C THR A 226 -10.34 -25.09 -32.81
N SER A 227 -9.79 -26.22 -32.34
CA SER A 227 -8.36 -26.34 -32.06
C SER A 227 -7.64 -27.06 -33.23
N GLN A 228 -6.80 -26.30 -33.93
CA GLN A 228 -5.61 -26.72 -34.69
C GLN A 228 -5.66 -27.71 -35.87
N THR A 229 -6.80 -28.14 -36.44
CA THR A 229 -6.76 -28.76 -37.79
C THR A 229 -7.95 -28.42 -38.66
N ALA A 230 -7.69 -28.02 -39.91
CA ALA A 230 -8.71 -27.62 -40.88
C ALA A 230 -9.60 -28.82 -41.26
N LYS A 231 -10.91 -28.68 -41.05
CA LYS A 231 -11.94 -29.59 -41.55
C LYS A 231 -12.92 -28.81 -42.42
N VAL A 232 -13.31 -29.40 -43.54
CA VAL A 232 -14.30 -28.85 -44.47
C VAL A 232 -15.67 -29.35 -44.03
N TYR A 233 -16.57 -28.44 -43.67
CA TYR A 233 -17.99 -28.75 -43.45
C TYR A 233 -18.74 -28.54 -44.76
N THR A 234 -19.54 -29.51 -45.18
CA THR A 234 -20.44 -29.37 -46.33
C THR A 234 -21.75 -28.71 -45.90
N ALA A 235 -22.36 -27.93 -46.79
CA ALA A 235 -23.62 -27.19 -46.49
C ALA A 235 -24.82 -28.10 -46.15
N GLU A 236 -24.72 -29.42 -46.36
CA GLU A 236 -25.77 -30.38 -45.98
C GLU A 236 -25.82 -30.66 -44.45
N ASP A 237 -24.77 -30.29 -43.70
CA ASP A 237 -24.68 -30.56 -42.25
C ASP A 237 -25.17 -29.40 -41.37
N LEU A 238 -25.57 -28.26 -41.95
CA LEU A 238 -25.91 -27.05 -41.18
C LEU A 238 -27.00 -26.20 -41.86
N THR A 239 -28.23 -26.27 -41.37
CA THR A 239 -29.33 -25.39 -41.79
C THR A 239 -29.29 -24.08 -41.00
N VAL A 240 -28.77 -23.00 -41.58
CA VAL A 240 -28.57 -21.71 -40.89
C VAL A 240 -29.71 -20.74 -41.23
N GLY A 241 -30.44 -20.27 -40.21
CA GLY A 241 -31.36 -19.13 -40.33
C GLY A 241 -30.61 -17.79 -40.43
N THR A 242 -31.30 -16.66 -40.43
CA THR A 242 -30.69 -15.30 -40.46
C THR A 242 -29.91 -14.97 -39.17
N TRP A 243 -28.57 -14.88 -39.22
CA TRP A 243 -27.70 -14.72 -38.03
C TRP A 243 -26.54 -13.73 -38.21
N THR A 244 -26.02 -13.24 -37.07
CA THR A 244 -24.77 -12.48 -36.94
C THR A 244 -23.72 -13.35 -36.25
N ALA A 245 -22.77 -13.93 -36.99
CA ALA A 245 -21.69 -14.75 -36.41
C ALA A 245 -20.41 -13.91 -36.21
N SER A 246 -19.74 -14.06 -35.07
CA SER A 246 -18.38 -13.52 -34.85
C SER A 246 -17.35 -14.65 -34.77
N TRP A 247 -16.35 -14.63 -35.65
CA TRP A 247 -15.28 -15.61 -35.70
C TRP A 247 -13.99 -15.01 -35.11
N GLN A 248 -13.41 -15.66 -34.10
CA GLN A 248 -12.10 -15.32 -33.57
C GLN A 248 -11.13 -16.48 -33.80
N SER A 249 -10.26 -16.35 -34.80
CA SER A 249 -9.12 -17.25 -34.98
C SER A 249 -7.98 -16.79 -34.08
N THR A 250 -7.49 -17.67 -33.20
CA THR A 250 -6.34 -17.41 -32.33
C THR A 250 -4.98 -17.78 -32.95
N SER A 251 -4.95 -18.27 -34.20
CA SER A 251 -3.70 -18.51 -34.95
C SER A 251 -3.96 -18.46 -36.45
N GLY A 252 -3.18 -17.66 -37.19
CA GLY A 252 -3.39 -17.27 -38.58
C GLY A 252 -3.50 -18.39 -39.64
N VAL A 253 -4.58 -19.17 -39.60
CA VAL A 253 -4.96 -20.12 -40.65
C VAL A 253 -6.24 -19.60 -41.32
N LYS A 254 -6.16 -19.33 -42.63
CA LYS A 254 -7.29 -18.91 -43.45
C LYS A 254 -8.14 -20.12 -43.83
N THR A 255 -9.40 -20.15 -43.40
CA THR A 255 -10.41 -21.11 -43.90
C THR A 255 -11.25 -20.47 -45.01
N GLN A 256 -11.43 -21.20 -46.11
CA GLN A 256 -12.12 -20.75 -47.32
C GLN A 256 -13.56 -21.27 -47.35
N LEU A 257 -14.54 -20.37 -47.47
CA LEU A 257 -15.94 -20.69 -47.75
C LEU A 257 -16.19 -20.53 -49.25
N MET A 258 -16.81 -21.52 -49.89
CA MET A 258 -17.36 -21.39 -51.24
C MET A 258 -18.89 -21.33 -51.15
N PRO A 259 -19.53 -20.15 -51.17
CA PRO A 259 -20.97 -20.06 -51.29
C PRO A 259 -21.39 -19.98 -52.76
N ASN A 260 -22.37 -20.81 -53.15
CA ASN A 260 -23.21 -20.53 -54.30
C ASN A 260 -24.32 -19.57 -53.85
N ALA A 261 -24.22 -18.31 -54.28
CA ALA A 261 -25.21 -17.22 -54.18
C ALA A 261 -25.57 -16.68 -52.77
N VAL A 262 -25.12 -15.46 -52.47
CA VAL A 262 -25.68 -14.60 -51.42
C VAL A 262 -26.04 -13.25 -52.06
N THR A 263 -27.29 -12.83 -51.91
CA THR A 263 -27.76 -11.46 -52.22
C THR A 263 -27.79 -10.68 -50.92
N VAL A 264 -26.99 -9.60 -50.81
CA VAL A 264 -27.01 -8.69 -49.65
C VAL A 264 -27.77 -7.42 -50.04
N THR A 265 -28.85 -7.12 -49.33
CA THR A 265 -29.60 -5.86 -49.48
C THR A 265 -29.45 -5.06 -48.20
N ASN A 266 -28.80 -3.88 -48.30
CA ASN A 266 -28.65 -2.83 -47.30
C ASN A 266 -27.80 -3.16 -46.04
N ALA A 267 -26.57 -2.63 -46.03
CA ALA A 267 -25.84 -2.30 -44.81
C ALA A 267 -25.22 -0.90 -44.96
N TRP A 268 -25.75 0.07 -44.22
CA TRP A 268 -25.04 1.29 -43.88
C TRP A 268 -24.37 1.02 -42.54
N GLU A 269 -23.08 0.73 -42.57
CA GLU A 269 -22.13 1.06 -41.50
C GLU A 269 -20.72 0.64 -41.95
N GLN A 270 -19.76 1.53 -41.70
CA GLN A 270 -18.38 1.42 -42.14
C GLN A 270 -17.69 0.24 -41.44
N ASN A 271 -17.57 -0.89 -42.14
CA ASN A 271 -16.52 -1.87 -41.90
C ASN A 271 -16.10 -2.45 -43.25
N ALA A 272 -14.87 -2.15 -43.65
CA ALA A 272 -14.30 -2.57 -44.92
C ALA A 272 -14.18 -4.11 -44.97
N LEU A 273 -15.04 -4.74 -45.76
CA LEU A 273 -14.93 -6.13 -46.14
C LEU A 273 -13.73 -6.28 -47.10
N ARG A 274 -12.60 -6.81 -46.62
CA ARG A 274 -11.41 -7.09 -47.43
C ARG A 274 -11.60 -8.41 -48.18
N ILE A 275 -12.11 -8.34 -49.42
CA ILE A 275 -12.08 -9.48 -50.36
C ILE A 275 -10.75 -9.42 -51.11
N ALA A 276 -9.81 -10.31 -50.79
CA ALA A 276 -8.55 -10.45 -51.51
C ALA A 276 -8.59 -11.72 -52.38
N GLY A 277 -8.39 -11.55 -53.69
CA GLY A 277 -8.11 -12.63 -54.65
C GLY A 277 -9.34 -13.35 -55.21
N ILE A 278 -9.97 -12.76 -56.23
CA ILE A 278 -10.84 -13.49 -57.16
C ILE A 278 -10.13 -13.51 -58.52
N ASP A 279 -9.64 -14.68 -58.94
CA ASP A 279 -9.51 -14.97 -60.37
C ASP A 279 -10.93 -15.22 -60.89
N ALA A 280 -11.52 -14.20 -61.51
CA ALA A 280 -12.82 -14.34 -62.15
C ALA A 280 -12.66 -15.14 -63.46
N PRO A 281 -13.54 -16.09 -63.79
CA PRO A 281 -13.66 -16.58 -65.15
C PRO A 281 -14.05 -15.41 -66.07
N ILE A 282 -13.40 -15.32 -67.22
CA ILE A 282 -13.67 -14.37 -68.30
C ILE A 282 -15.18 -14.31 -68.57
N GLY A 283 -15.83 -13.16 -68.32
CA GLY A 283 -17.20 -12.94 -68.79
C GLY A 283 -18.16 -12.03 -68.00
N THR A 284 -17.76 -11.30 -66.96
CA THR A 284 -18.69 -10.44 -66.20
C THR A 284 -18.30 -8.96 -66.22
N THR A 285 -19.15 -8.15 -66.85
CA THR A 285 -19.06 -6.67 -66.85
C THR A 285 -19.55 -6.13 -65.51
N VAL A 286 -18.68 -5.46 -64.75
CA VAL A 286 -19.08 -4.67 -63.57
C VAL A 286 -19.02 -3.20 -63.95
N THR A 287 -20.17 -2.53 -63.95
CA THR A 287 -20.27 -1.08 -64.18
C THR A 287 -20.37 -0.39 -62.82
N SER A 288 -19.37 0.40 -62.45
CA SER A 288 -19.46 1.32 -61.31
C SER A 288 -19.37 2.77 -61.80
N THR A 289 -20.46 3.52 -61.63
CA THR A 289 -20.51 4.96 -61.87
C THR A 289 -20.05 5.67 -60.59
N ILE A 290 -18.90 6.34 -60.63
CA ILE A 290 -18.46 7.25 -59.56
C ILE A 290 -18.77 8.67 -60.04
N SER A 291 -19.62 9.39 -59.30
CA SER A 291 -19.93 10.80 -59.58
C SER A 291 -18.94 11.73 -58.89
N ASP A 292 -18.40 12.66 -59.66
CA ASP A 292 -17.48 13.74 -59.26
C ASP A 292 -17.93 14.56 -58.05
N ARG A 293 -16.97 14.94 -57.18
CA ARG A 293 -16.82 16.32 -56.69
C ARG A 293 -15.42 16.66 -56.15
N ALA A 294 -14.76 17.50 -56.93
CA ALA A 294 -13.86 18.62 -56.62
C ALA A 294 -12.38 18.40 -56.24
N PRO A 295 -11.49 19.32 -56.70
CA PRO A 295 -10.09 19.02 -57.03
C PRO A 295 -9.09 19.70 -56.10
N ASN A 296 -7.93 19.08 -55.85
CA ASN A 296 -6.63 19.73 -55.68
C ASN A 296 -5.55 18.71 -55.28
N THR A 297 -4.95 18.00 -56.24
CA THR A 297 -3.48 17.76 -56.25
C THR A 297 -3.06 17.12 -57.57
N TYR A 298 -1.99 17.66 -58.17
CA TYR A 298 -1.36 17.15 -59.37
C TYR A 298 -0.64 15.82 -59.09
N PHE A 299 -0.87 14.78 -59.91
CA PHE A 299 -0.02 13.61 -59.97
C PHE A 299 0.88 13.71 -61.21
N ILE A 300 2.20 13.81 -61.01
CA ILE A 300 3.19 13.49 -62.05
C ILE A 300 3.46 12.00 -61.98
N LYS A 301 3.25 11.33 -63.11
CA LYS A 301 3.53 9.92 -63.35
C LYS A 301 4.94 9.80 -63.95
N ALA A 302 5.85 9.13 -63.25
CA ALA A 302 7.04 8.48 -63.79
C ALA A 302 7.19 7.21 -62.95
N GLY A 303 7.29 6.00 -63.45
CA GLY A 303 7.96 5.47 -64.62
C GLY A 303 8.39 4.08 -64.13
N ALA A 304 7.86 3.04 -64.74
CA ALA A 304 7.98 1.67 -64.25
C ALA A 304 9.45 1.20 -64.30
N ASP A 305 9.89 0.49 -63.27
CA ASP A 305 10.77 -0.66 -63.45
C ASP A 305 10.48 -1.72 -62.39
N VAL A 306 10.34 -2.94 -62.91
CA VAL A 306 9.96 -4.18 -62.23
C VAL A 306 11.11 -4.64 -61.35
N LEU A 307 10.87 -4.93 -60.07
CA LEU A 307 11.77 -5.76 -59.28
C LEU A 307 11.05 -6.87 -58.53
N ASP A 308 11.78 -7.98 -58.50
CA ASP A 308 11.40 -9.37 -58.27
C ASP A 308 10.70 -9.67 -56.94
N THR A 309 9.78 -10.62 -56.99
CA THR A 309 8.93 -11.04 -55.87
C THR A 309 9.69 -12.00 -54.97
N VAL A 310 10.04 -11.59 -53.75
CA VAL A 310 10.37 -12.53 -52.66
C VAL A 310 9.34 -12.32 -51.56
N GLY A 311 8.43 -13.28 -51.45
CA GLY A 311 7.20 -13.15 -50.67
C GLY A 311 7.42 -13.10 -49.16
N TRP A 312 6.87 -12.04 -48.55
CA TRP A 312 6.29 -12.01 -47.22
C TRP A 312 5.01 -11.17 -47.32
N ASP A 313 3.87 -11.70 -46.88
CA ASP A 313 2.55 -11.09 -47.01
C ASP A 313 2.39 -9.85 -46.08
N SER A 314 2.78 -8.67 -46.56
CA SER A 314 2.31 -7.32 -46.20
C SER A 314 2.94 -6.30 -47.16
N PRO A 315 2.29 -5.17 -47.53
CA PRO A 315 2.90 -4.18 -48.41
C PRO A 315 4.06 -3.46 -47.70
N SER A 316 5.27 -3.98 -47.84
CA SER A 316 6.50 -3.35 -47.38
C SER A 316 7.11 -2.53 -48.51
N TYR A 317 7.19 -1.21 -48.36
CA TYR A 317 7.92 -0.35 -49.31
C TYR A 317 9.38 -0.20 -48.90
N TRP A 318 10.29 -0.42 -49.85
CA TRP A 318 11.73 -0.16 -49.70
C TRP A 318 12.07 1.15 -50.41
N VAL A 319 12.60 2.14 -49.71
CA VAL A 319 13.08 3.39 -50.32
C VAL A 319 14.51 3.19 -50.81
N THR A 320 14.72 3.21 -52.11
CA THR A 320 16.05 3.36 -52.72
C THR A 320 16.17 4.79 -53.25
N GLY A 321 17.03 5.61 -52.64
CA GLY A 321 17.28 6.98 -53.14
C GLY A 321 17.84 6.96 -54.57
N SER A 322 17.35 7.87 -55.44
CA SER A 322 18.00 8.17 -56.70
C SER A 322 19.25 9.03 -56.45
N ALA A 323 20.26 8.91 -57.32
CA ALA A 323 21.55 9.59 -57.17
C ALA A 323 21.51 11.11 -57.43
N ASP A 324 20.32 11.66 -57.69
CA ASP A 324 20.16 12.97 -58.32
C ASP A 324 19.55 13.99 -57.36
N GLY A 325 20.11 14.16 -56.16
CA GLY A 325 20.05 15.39 -55.33
C GLY A 325 18.71 16.07 -54.99
N GLU A 326 17.55 15.60 -55.47
CA GLU A 326 16.24 16.15 -55.16
C GLU A 326 15.62 15.37 -54.00
N ALA A 327 15.40 16.07 -52.88
CA ALA A 327 14.82 15.54 -51.67
C ALA A 327 13.38 15.05 -51.93
N ALA A 328 13.20 13.73 -52.02
CA ALA A 328 11.87 13.13 -51.99
C ALA A 328 11.28 13.28 -50.58
N GLN A 329 10.18 14.02 -50.44
CA GLN A 329 9.33 13.96 -49.25
C GLN A 329 8.48 12.69 -49.32
N TYR A 330 8.52 11.85 -48.29
CA TYR A 330 7.72 10.63 -48.22
C TYR A 330 6.69 10.75 -47.10
N PHE A 331 5.41 10.56 -47.44
CA PHE A 331 4.29 10.56 -46.50
C PHE A 331 3.73 9.13 -46.42
N PRO A 332 4.12 8.31 -45.43
CA PRO A 332 3.49 7.01 -45.22
C PRO A 332 2.02 7.20 -44.84
N THR A 333 1.12 6.39 -45.39
CA THR A 333 -0.29 6.36 -45.02
C THR A 333 -0.54 5.44 -43.82
N VAL A 334 -1.70 5.60 -43.15
CA VAL A 334 -2.11 4.79 -41.99
C VAL A 334 -1.93 3.29 -42.28
N GLY A 335 -1.06 2.63 -41.50
CA GLY A 335 -0.77 1.20 -41.60
C GLY A 335 0.49 0.81 -42.39
N ASP A 336 1.21 1.77 -42.98
CA ASP A 336 2.48 1.48 -43.66
C ASP A 336 3.62 1.25 -42.65
N THR A 337 4.44 0.22 -42.92
CA THR A 337 5.71 -0.03 -42.21
C THR A 337 6.86 0.24 -43.18
N ILE A 338 7.68 1.23 -42.89
CA ILE A 338 8.87 1.53 -43.70
C ILE A 338 10.04 0.69 -43.16
N HIS A 339 10.66 -0.12 -44.03
CA HIS A 339 11.89 -0.85 -43.73
C HIS A 339 13.09 -0.23 -44.45
N LEU A 340 14.14 0.12 -43.70
CA LEU A 340 15.45 0.42 -44.30
C LEU A 340 16.27 -0.88 -44.41
N ALA A 341 16.57 -1.32 -45.64
CA ALA A 341 17.39 -2.52 -45.89
C ALA A 341 18.88 -2.21 -45.83
N LYS A 342 19.64 -3.21 -45.39
CA LYS A 342 21.12 -3.30 -45.39
C LYS A 342 21.80 -3.11 -46.77
N LYS A 343 21.07 -2.80 -47.85
CA LYS A 343 21.60 -2.81 -49.21
C LYS A 343 20.90 -1.83 -50.16
N ALA A 344 20.88 -0.54 -49.82
CA ALA A 344 20.74 0.50 -50.83
C ALA A 344 22.05 0.59 -51.65
N ARG A 345 22.22 -0.29 -52.66
CA ARG A 345 23.28 -0.16 -53.67
C ARG A 345 22.96 1.06 -54.54
N GLY A 346 23.33 2.24 -54.09
CA GLY A 346 23.08 3.49 -54.81
C GLY A 346 23.51 4.75 -54.05
N MET A 347 23.52 4.71 -52.71
CA MET A 347 24.14 5.77 -51.92
C MET A 347 25.66 5.57 -51.96
N LYS A 348 26.38 6.45 -52.67
CA LYS A 348 27.85 6.42 -52.70
C LYS A 348 28.35 6.61 -51.26
N LYS A 349 28.99 5.56 -50.75
CA LYS A 349 29.86 5.65 -49.59
C LYS A 349 31.08 6.46 -50.04
N GLU A 350 31.16 7.74 -49.68
CA GLU A 350 32.47 8.39 -49.63
C GLU A 350 33.26 7.66 -48.53
N GLU A 351 34.48 7.23 -48.83
CA GLU A 351 35.33 6.52 -47.86
C GLU A 351 35.64 7.45 -46.69
N GLY A 352 34.85 7.37 -45.61
CA GLY A 352 35.08 8.11 -44.38
C GLY A 352 33.82 8.43 -43.56
N GLU A 353 32.64 8.47 -44.17
CA GLU A 353 31.43 8.97 -43.49
C GLU A 353 30.44 7.85 -43.11
N THR A 354 29.96 7.91 -41.86
CA THR A 354 29.03 6.94 -41.22
C THR A 354 27.59 7.45 -41.16
N GLU A 355 27.26 8.55 -41.83
CA GLU A 355 25.98 9.26 -41.65
C GLU A 355 25.05 9.12 -42.87
N TYR A 356 23.75 8.94 -42.60
CA TYR A 356 22.68 8.96 -43.60
C TYR A 356 21.82 10.20 -43.36
N LEU A 357 21.68 11.07 -44.37
CA LEU A 357 20.88 12.29 -44.29
C LEU A 357 19.50 12.06 -44.94
N LEU A 358 18.42 12.22 -44.18
CA LEU A 358 17.04 12.25 -44.70
C LEU A 358 16.47 13.66 -44.49
N ALA A 359 15.97 14.36 -45.52
CA ALA A 359 15.67 15.79 -45.41
C ALA A 359 14.56 16.13 -44.40
N LYS A 360 13.44 15.37 -44.36
CA LYS A 360 12.35 15.45 -43.38
C LYS A 360 11.61 14.10 -43.30
N PHE A 361 11.15 13.70 -42.12
CA PHE A 361 10.43 12.44 -41.93
C PHE A 361 9.13 12.66 -41.13
N TYR A 362 7.99 12.18 -41.64
CA TYR A 362 6.67 12.38 -41.03
C TYR A 362 6.02 11.02 -40.73
N LEU A 363 5.60 10.79 -39.49
CA LEU A 363 4.96 9.56 -39.03
C LEU A 363 3.58 9.85 -38.44
N ASP A 364 2.52 9.58 -39.21
CA ASP A 364 1.14 9.71 -38.77
C ASP A 364 0.64 8.56 -37.89
N GLU A 365 -0.56 8.73 -37.33
CA GLU A 365 -1.27 7.76 -36.50
C GLU A 365 -1.33 6.38 -37.17
N GLY A 366 -0.80 5.36 -36.47
CA GLY A 366 -0.73 3.98 -36.96
C GLY A 366 0.42 3.71 -37.95
N GLY A 367 1.20 4.70 -38.34
CA GLY A 367 2.46 4.52 -39.05
C GLY A 367 3.53 3.91 -38.14
N SER A 368 4.38 3.03 -38.67
CA SER A 368 5.52 2.50 -37.92
C SER A 368 6.83 2.57 -38.69
N PHE A 369 7.90 2.96 -38.00
CA PHE A 369 9.25 2.96 -38.54
C PHE A 369 10.09 1.92 -37.82
N LEU A 370 10.48 0.86 -38.53
CA LEU A 370 11.26 -0.25 -37.96
C LEU A 370 12.73 -0.13 -38.34
N MET A 371 13.55 0.15 -37.34
CA MET A 371 15.01 0.20 -37.44
C MET A 371 15.57 -1.21 -37.26
N LYS A 372 16.07 -1.81 -38.36
CA LYS A 372 16.60 -3.18 -38.38
C LYS A 372 18.12 -3.29 -38.31
N ASN A 373 18.86 -2.17 -38.26
CA ASN A 373 20.31 -2.20 -38.41
C ASN A 373 21.03 -1.50 -37.23
N PRO A 374 21.73 -2.27 -36.38
CA PRO A 374 22.43 -1.79 -35.19
C PRO A 374 23.77 -1.12 -35.60
N ASN A 375 24.18 -0.03 -34.94
CA ASN A 375 25.42 0.78 -35.15
C ASN A 375 25.38 1.98 -36.10
N HIS A 376 24.21 2.51 -36.45
CA HIS A 376 24.16 3.71 -37.29
C HIS A 376 23.67 4.91 -36.49
N VAL A 377 24.34 6.07 -36.68
CA VAL A 377 23.77 7.37 -36.35
C VAL A 377 22.82 7.71 -37.48
N LEU A 378 21.54 7.85 -37.16
CA LEU A 378 20.53 8.26 -38.12
C LEU A 378 20.29 9.77 -37.91
N CYS A 379 20.91 10.56 -38.78
CA CYS A 379 20.77 12.01 -38.80
C CYS A 379 19.50 12.38 -39.58
N ILE A 380 18.43 12.70 -38.88
CA ILE A 380 17.17 13.19 -39.46
C ILE A 380 16.98 14.63 -38.97
N PRO A 381 17.28 15.65 -39.79
CA PRO A 381 17.20 17.06 -39.41
C PRO A 381 15.86 17.42 -38.77
N ASP A 382 14.74 16.98 -39.36
CA ASP A 382 13.40 17.11 -38.78
C ASP A 382 12.64 15.78 -38.87
N MET A 383 12.29 15.18 -37.73
CA MET A 383 11.36 14.06 -37.60
C MET A 383 10.09 14.56 -36.92
N ILE A 384 8.92 14.28 -37.48
CA ILE A 384 7.63 14.64 -36.89
C ILE A 384 6.85 13.37 -36.57
N LEU A 385 6.50 13.19 -35.29
CA LEU A 385 5.72 12.07 -34.76
C LEU A 385 4.30 12.54 -34.46
N ASN A 386 3.37 12.24 -35.35
CA ASN A 386 1.95 12.58 -35.25
C ASN A 386 1.11 11.31 -35.00
N GLY A 387 1.39 10.59 -33.91
CA GLY A 387 0.67 9.35 -33.56
C GLY A 387 1.37 8.06 -34.02
N GLY A 388 2.54 8.18 -34.64
CA GLY A 388 3.31 7.06 -35.16
C GLY A 388 4.13 6.33 -34.10
N SER A 389 4.66 5.16 -34.47
CA SER A 389 5.51 4.33 -33.61
C SER A 389 6.91 4.10 -34.18
N LEU A 390 7.94 4.30 -33.36
CA LEU A 390 9.33 3.99 -33.68
C LEU A 390 9.71 2.65 -33.05
N TYR A 391 10.11 1.68 -33.86
CA TYR A 391 10.52 0.36 -33.41
C TYR A 391 12.03 0.15 -33.63
N ASN A 392 12.75 -0.21 -32.58
CA ASN A 392 14.14 -0.66 -32.69
C ASN A 392 14.19 -2.21 -32.63
N GLY A 393 14.35 -2.87 -33.79
CA GLY A 393 14.04 -4.30 -33.95
C GLY A 393 15.19 -5.24 -34.36
N TYR A 394 15.02 -6.51 -33.99
CA TYR A 394 15.70 -7.78 -34.33
C TYR A 394 17.04 -7.75 -35.10
N GLN A 395 18.15 -7.58 -34.36
CA GLN A 395 19.43 -8.32 -34.40
C GLN A 395 20.56 -7.45 -33.80
N ASP A 396 21.32 -8.01 -32.85
CA ASP A 396 22.52 -7.47 -32.15
C ASP A 396 22.31 -6.36 -31.07
N ASN A 397 23.04 -6.47 -29.95
CA ASN A 397 22.91 -5.66 -28.72
C ASN A 397 23.52 -4.24 -28.80
N THR A 398 23.33 -3.49 -29.89
CA THR A 398 23.96 -2.14 -30.00
C THR A 398 22.95 -1.01 -30.01
N ALA A 399 23.43 0.17 -29.57
CA ALA A 399 22.62 1.38 -29.45
C ALA A 399 22.29 1.97 -30.83
N THR A 400 21.09 2.53 -30.93
CA THR A 400 20.65 3.31 -32.08
C THR A 400 20.66 4.78 -31.70
N VAL A 401 21.41 5.62 -32.43
CA VAL A 401 21.47 7.06 -32.18
C VAL A 401 20.57 7.79 -33.18
N LEU A 402 19.61 8.55 -32.69
CA LEU A 402 18.82 9.50 -33.48
C LEU A 402 19.37 10.91 -33.23
N ASP A 403 19.76 11.59 -34.29
CA ASP A 403 20.35 12.94 -34.25
C ASP A 403 19.54 13.89 -35.16
N GLY A 404 19.23 15.11 -34.68
CA GLY A 404 18.38 16.11 -35.36
C GLY A 404 17.31 16.78 -34.49
N HIS A 405 16.18 17.23 -35.06
CA HIS A 405 15.01 17.72 -34.30
C HIS A 405 13.88 16.68 -34.37
N ILE A 406 13.30 16.32 -33.22
CA ILE A 406 12.13 15.44 -33.15
C ILE A 406 10.95 16.24 -32.60
N TYR A 407 9.94 16.44 -33.43
CA TYR A 407 8.69 17.10 -33.10
C TYR A 407 7.62 16.06 -32.75
N VAL A 408 7.07 16.10 -31.55
CA VAL A 408 5.95 15.22 -31.15
C VAL A 408 4.64 16.02 -31.25
N GLN A 409 3.75 15.59 -32.14
CA GLN A 409 2.47 16.25 -32.46
C GLN A 409 1.25 15.58 -31.82
N ALA A 410 1.31 14.26 -31.64
CA ALA A 410 0.26 13.46 -31.02
C ALA A 410 0.89 12.27 -30.29
N GLU A 411 0.08 11.53 -29.51
CA GLU A 411 0.52 10.39 -28.71
C GLU A 411 1.32 9.38 -29.54
N SER A 412 2.63 9.36 -29.34
CA SER A 412 3.56 8.55 -30.15
C SER A 412 4.27 7.53 -29.28
N SER A 413 4.71 6.42 -29.87
CA SER A 413 5.29 5.30 -29.11
C SER A 413 6.68 4.91 -29.60
N PHE A 414 7.63 4.75 -28.68
CA PHE A 414 8.90 4.07 -28.89
C PHE A 414 8.80 2.63 -28.38
N TYR A 415 9.05 1.68 -29.26
CA TYR A 415 9.15 0.26 -28.93
C TYR A 415 10.60 -0.19 -29.04
N ALA A 416 11.12 -0.75 -27.96
CA ALA A 416 12.43 -1.38 -27.94
C ALA A 416 12.33 -2.82 -27.41
N GLU A 417 13.09 -3.71 -28.04
CA GLU A 417 13.35 -5.05 -27.51
C GLU A 417 14.22 -4.96 -26.23
N PRO A 418 14.17 -5.98 -25.35
CA PRO A 418 15.12 -6.11 -24.24
C PRO A 418 16.57 -5.91 -24.71
N GLU A 419 17.44 -5.42 -23.81
CA GLU A 419 18.87 -5.20 -24.06
C GLU A 419 19.25 -4.05 -25.00
N ARG A 420 18.30 -3.22 -25.45
CA ARG A 420 18.59 -2.16 -26.44
C ARG A 420 18.50 -0.76 -25.87
N THR A 421 19.42 0.09 -26.34
CA THR A 421 19.42 1.52 -26.05
C THR A 421 19.00 2.30 -27.30
N ILE A 422 18.02 3.19 -27.16
CA ILE A 422 17.74 4.27 -28.11
C ILE A 422 18.36 5.53 -27.51
N GLU A 423 19.36 6.09 -28.16
CA GLU A 423 19.97 7.36 -27.78
C GLU A 423 19.39 8.48 -28.64
N LEU A 424 18.74 9.45 -28.01
CA LEU A 424 18.30 10.69 -28.64
C LEU A 424 19.34 11.76 -28.33
N ARG A 425 20.12 12.13 -29.36
CA ARG A 425 20.98 13.33 -29.36
C ARG A 425 20.25 14.58 -29.86
N SER A 426 19.04 14.37 -30.35
CA SER A 426 18.18 15.37 -30.94
C SER A 426 17.52 16.29 -29.91
N VAL A 427 17.26 17.54 -30.31
CA VAL A 427 16.35 18.41 -29.56
C VAL A 427 14.93 17.88 -29.74
N LEU A 428 14.29 17.52 -28.62
CA LEU A 428 12.85 17.24 -28.59
C LEU A 428 12.12 18.56 -28.42
N GLU A 429 11.22 18.88 -29.35
CA GLU A 429 10.39 20.08 -29.31
C GLU A 429 8.93 19.70 -29.38
N ASP A 430 8.09 20.42 -28.64
CA ASP A 430 6.66 20.33 -28.89
C ASP A 430 6.33 20.88 -30.27
N SER A 431 5.30 20.30 -30.88
CA SER A 431 4.69 20.95 -32.01
C SER A 431 4.04 22.28 -31.60
N PRO A 432 4.03 23.30 -32.48
CA PRO A 432 3.21 24.50 -32.29
C PRO A 432 1.71 24.22 -32.08
N SER A 433 1.25 23.01 -32.39
CA SER A 433 -0.16 22.60 -32.33
C SER A 433 -0.63 22.03 -30.97
N GLY A 434 0.26 21.82 -29.99
CA GLY A 434 -0.13 21.37 -28.65
C GLY A 434 0.87 20.41 -27.97
N THR A 435 0.60 20.09 -26.71
CA THR A 435 1.38 19.14 -25.89
C THR A 435 0.99 17.70 -26.22
N ALA A 436 1.97 16.86 -26.56
CA ALA A 436 1.74 15.46 -26.91
C ALA A 436 2.58 14.52 -26.04
N ASP A 437 1.98 13.42 -25.58
CA ASP A 437 2.69 12.45 -24.75
C ASP A 437 3.54 11.48 -25.59
N LEU A 438 4.68 11.09 -25.04
CA LEU A 438 5.60 10.16 -25.65
C LEU A 438 5.68 8.88 -24.82
N HIS A 439 5.13 7.79 -25.35
CA HIS A 439 5.16 6.49 -24.69
C HIS A 439 6.44 5.74 -25.02
N VAL A 440 7.09 5.15 -24.01
CA VAL A 440 8.24 4.24 -24.17
C VAL A 440 7.81 2.88 -23.68
N LYS A 441 7.67 1.92 -24.60
CA LYS A 441 7.09 0.60 -24.35
C LYS A 441 8.10 -0.51 -24.68
N GLN A 442 8.09 -1.57 -23.88
CA GLN A 442 8.71 -2.84 -24.26
C GLN A 442 7.77 -3.63 -25.20
N ASP A 443 8.28 -4.10 -26.34
CA ASP A 443 7.50 -4.91 -27.27
C ASP A 443 7.07 -6.25 -26.63
N ARG A 444 5.81 -6.66 -26.84
CA ARG A 444 5.24 -7.95 -26.41
C ARG A 444 5.60 -9.11 -27.35
N GLY A 445 6.17 -8.81 -28.53
CA GLY A 445 6.47 -9.77 -29.58
C GLY A 445 7.46 -10.86 -29.16
N SER A 446 6.92 -12.01 -28.75
CA SER A 446 7.62 -13.27 -28.44
C SER A 446 8.31 -13.34 -27.08
N ALA A 447 7.54 -13.71 -26.05
CA ALA A 447 8.05 -14.41 -24.87
C ALA A 447 8.57 -15.82 -25.25
N ASN A 448 9.50 -15.90 -26.20
CA ASN A 448 10.29 -17.10 -26.41
C ASN A 448 11.11 -17.31 -25.13
N ALA A 449 10.83 -18.42 -24.44
CA ALA A 449 11.31 -18.76 -23.09
C ALA A 449 12.85 -18.87 -22.93
N GLY A 450 13.64 -18.43 -23.91
CA GLY A 450 15.10 -18.50 -23.92
C GLY A 450 15.84 -17.17 -23.72
N TYR A 451 15.19 -16.00 -23.76
CA TYR A 451 15.87 -14.72 -23.52
C TYR A 451 16.12 -14.51 -22.02
N LYS A 452 17.39 -14.34 -21.63
CA LYS A 452 17.79 -14.10 -20.24
C LYS A 452 17.20 -12.77 -19.77
N LYS A 453 16.46 -12.80 -18.66
CA LYS A 453 15.70 -11.69 -18.05
C LYS A 453 16.51 -10.42 -17.65
N SER A 454 17.79 -10.26 -17.97
CA SER A 454 18.66 -9.37 -17.19
C SER A 454 18.89 -7.96 -17.73
N THR A 455 18.40 -7.56 -18.91
CA THR A 455 18.62 -6.18 -19.39
C THR A 455 17.36 -5.55 -19.98
N LYS A 456 17.04 -4.34 -19.49
CA LYS A 456 15.82 -3.59 -19.80
C LYS A 456 16.08 -2.59 -20.94
N PRO A 457 15.13 -2.36 -21.86
CA PRO A 457 15.28 -1.34 -22.90
C PRO A 457 15.53 0.03 -22.28
N THR A 458 16.49 0.80 -22.82
CA THR A 458 16.89 2.12 -22.30
C THR A 458 16.64 3.21 -23.34
N LEU A 459 15.91 4.27 -22.98
CA LEU A 459 15.91 5.54 -23.71
C LEU A 459 16.95 6.46 -23.07
N LEU A 460 17.95 6.88 -23.82
CA LEU A 460 19.01 7.78 -23.39
C LEU A 460 18.82 9.16 -24.05
N LEU A 461 18.53 10.20 -23.26
CA LEU A 461 18.42 11.58 -23.70
C LEU A 461 19.72 12.32 -23.40
N THR A 462 20.37 12.80 -24.45
CA THR A 462 21.72 13.43 -24.35
C THR A 462 21.75 14.88 -24.81
N ALA A 463 20.64 15.39 -25.37
CA ALA A 463 20.54 16.79 -25.77
C ALA A 463 20.29 17.69 -24.55
N ASP A 464 21.03 18.80 -24.47
CA ASP A 464 20.72 19.88 -23.53
C ASP A 464 19.46 20.63 -24.00
N ASN A 465 18.65 21.13 -23.05
CA ASN A 465 17.53 22.04 -23.30
C ASN A 465 16.49 21.54 -24.33
N SER A 466 15.85 20.39 -24.09
CA SER A 466 14.70 20.02 -24.93
C SER A 466 13.55 21.02 -24.71
N GLY A 467 12.95 21.51 -25.78
CA GLY A 467 11.73 22.33 -25.75
C GLY A 467 10.45 21.52 -25.58
N PHE A 468 10.54 20.26 -25.16
CA PHE A 468 9.41 19.36 -24.98
C PHE A 468 8.65 19.67 -23.69
N SER A 469 7.33 19.84 -23.78
CA SER A 469 6.45 20.07 -22.61
C SER A 469 5.35 19.01 -22.45
N GLY A 470 5.31 18.01 -23.33
CA GLY A 470 4.50 16.79 -23.17
C GLY A 470 5.02 15.84 -22.09
N SER A 471 4.35 14.71 -21.84
CA SER A 471 4.77 13.74 -20.82
C SER A 471 5.52 12.55 -21.39
N PHE A 472 6.59 12.11 -20.74
CA PHE A 472 7.21 10.80 -21.02
C PHE A 472 6.48 9.69 -20.27
N ILE A 473 5.83 8.76 -20.97
CA ILE A 473 5.09 7.65 -20.35
C ILE A 473 5.87 6.35 -20.55
N MET A 474 6.62 5.94 -19.53
CA MET A 474 7.32 4.66 -19.52
C MET A 474 6.36 3.53 -19.18
N GLU A 475 6.20 2.56 -20.06
CA GLU A 475 5.41 1.36 -19.80
C GLU A 475 6.31 0.13 -19.76
N ARG A 476 6.12 -0.72 -18.74
CA ARG A 476 6.64 -2.11 -18.68
C ARG A 476 8.15 -2.27 -18.82
N SER A 477 8.86 -2.26 -17.69
CA SER A 477 10.28 -2.63 -17.62
C SER A 477 11.18 -1.80 -18.54
N THR A 478 10.90 -0.51 -18.68
CA THR A 478 11.73 0.42 -19.48
C THR A 478 12.63 1.27 -18.58
N TRP A 479 13.78 1.65 -19.12
CA TRP A 479 14.73 2.57 -18.50
C TRP A 479 14.73 3.89 -19.24
N LEU A 480 14.74 5.00 -18.52
CA LEU A 480 14.97 6.34 -19.05
C LEU A 480 16.24 6.88 -18.42
N LYS A 481 17.17 7.38 -19.22
CA LYS A 481 18.40 7.98 -18.76
C LYS A 481 18.57 9.35 -19.38
N THR A 482 18.89 10.36 -18.59
CA THR A 482 19.35 11.67 -19.08
C THR A 482 20.79 11.90 -18.67
N THR A 483 21.54 12.66 -19.47
CA THR A 483 22.93 13.04 -19.14
C THR A 483 23.20 14.54 -19.25
N ALA A 484 22.20 15.30 -19.69
CA ALA A 484 22.29 16.70 -20.10
C ALA A 484 21.27 17.54 -19.33
N ASP A 485 21.57 18.81 -19.05
CA ASP A 485 20.69 19.71 -18.32
C ASP A 485 19.41 20.01 -19.12
N GLY A 486 18.25 19.94 -18.48
CA GLY A 486 16.96 20.20 -19.13
C GLY A 486 16.57 19.23 -20.26
N ALA A 487 17.18 18.05 -20.32
CA ALA A 487 16.91 17.03 -21.34
C ALA A 487 15.47 16.48 -21.35
N LEU A 488 14.72 16.63 -20.25
CA LEU A 488 13.29 16.29 -20.18
C LEU A 488 12.37 17.45 -20.61
N GLY A 489 12.91 18.66 -20.73
CA GLY A 489 12.13 19.87 -20.96
C GLY A 489 11.27 20.21 -19.75
N THR A 490 10.17 20.93 -19.97
CA THR A 490 9.24 21.34 -18.89
C THR A 490 8.12 20.34 -18.67
N GLY A 491 8.09 19.26 -19.45
CA GLY A 491 7.09 18.21 -19.40
C GLY A 491 7.10 17.41 -18.10
N GLY A 492 6.16 16.48 -17.96
CA GLY A 492 6.17 15.51 -16.88
C GLY A 492 6.77 14.16 -17.31
N PHE A 493 6.97 13.23 -16.38
CA PHE A 493 7.15 11.82 -16.74
C PHE A 493 6.34 10.90 -15.82
N THR A 494 5.79 9.84 -16.41
CA THR A 494 5.02 8.79 -15.74
C THR A 494 5.68 7.44 -15.93
N MET A 495 5.96 6.72 -14.86
CA MET A 495 6.38 5.32 -14.89
C MET A 495 5.19 4.41 -14.59
N ASN A 496 4.71 3.68 -15.59
CA ASN A 496 3.63 2.69 -15.49
C ASN A 496 4.22 1.27 -15.52
N GLY A 497 4.51 0.73 -14.33
CA GLY A 497 5.10 -0.60 -14.13
C GLY A 497 6.55 -0.54 -13.66
N GLU A 498 7.24 -1.67 -13.72
CA GLU A 498 8.64 -1.75 -13.31
C GLU A 498 9.50 -0.87 -14.20
N GLY A 499 10.45 -0.10 -13.67
CA GLY A 499 11.34 0.72 -14.48
C GLY A 499 12.45 1.36 -13.67
N GLN A 500 13.41 1.96 -14.37
CA GLN A 500 14.44 2.80 -13.75
C GLN A 500 14.52 4.12 -14.52
N VAL A 501 14.50 5.24 -13.80
CA VAL A 501 14.81 6.55 -14.36
C VAL A 501 16.13 6.98 -13.76
N GLN A 502 17.12 7.30 -14.58
CA GLN A 502 18.38 7.88 -14.15
C GLN A 502 18.50 9.29 -14.72
N LEU A 503 18.34 10.30 -13.87
CA LEU A 503 18.47 11.69 -14.25
C LEU A 503 19.90 12.17 -13.99
N GLY A 504 20.60 12.51 -15.07
CA GLY A 504 21.82 13.32 -15.03
C GLY A 504 21.51 14.77 -15.38
N GLY A 505 22.31 15.70 -14.87
CA GLY A 505 22.10 17.12 -15.02
C GLY A 505 21.00 17.68 -14.11
N VAL A 506 20.84 19.00 -14.13
CA VAL A 506 19.75 19.74 -13.49
C VAL A 506 18.49 19.60 -14.35
N GLN A 507 17.43 19.05 -13.77
CA GLN A 507 16.12 18.90 -14.44
C GLN A 507 15.06 19.71 -13.71
N SER A 508 14.19 20.38 -14.48
CA SER A 508 13.00 21.08 -13.97
C SER A 508 11.78 20.59 -14.74
N VAL A 509 11.03 19.67 -14.15
CA VAL A 509 9.87 19.04 -14.77
C VAL A 509 8.58 19.56 -14.14
N LYS A 510 7.46 19.48 -14.84
CA LYS A 510 6.18 19.86 -14.23
C LYS A 510 5.73 18.81 -13.20
N ALA A 511 5.75 17.54 -13.58
CA ALA A 511 5.23 16.47 -12.74
C ALA A 511 6.05 15.17 -12.88
N VAL A 512 6.19 14.45 -11.78
CA VAL A 512 6.76 13.10 -11.74
C VAL A 512 5.68 12.17 -11.20
N ALA A 513 5.29 11.17 -11.96
CA ALA A 513 4.37 10.14 -11.50
C ALA A 513 5.06 8.77 -11.57
N ILE A 514 5.14 8.05 -10.45
CA ILE A 514 5.70 6.69 -10.42
C ILE A 514 4.60 5.75 -9.97
N ALA A 515 4.00 5.00 -10.90
CA ALA A 515 2.92 4.07 -10.64
C ALA A 515 3.38 2.61 -10.82
N ASN A 516 3.37 1.87 -9.72
CA ASN A 516 3.66 0.44 -9.72
C ASN A 516 2.37 -0.38 -9.55
N SER A 517 1.92 -0.99 -10.64
CA SER A 517 0.76 -1.90 -10.64
C SER A 517 1.15 -3.38 -10.39
N GLY A 518 2.43 -3.71 -10.34
CA GLY A 518 2.95 -5.07 -10.17
C GLY A 518 3.26 -5.45 -8.72
N SER A 519 3.16 -6.74 -8.39
CA SER A 519 3.17 -7.20 -6.98
C SER A 519 4.55 -7.36 -6.32
N THR A 520 5.67 -7.28 -7.05
CA THR A 520 7.01 -7.66 -6.53
C THR A 520 8.20 -6.82 -6.96
N ALA A 521 8.08 -5.93 -7.95
CA ALA A 521 9.24 -5.23 -8.48
C ALA A 521 9.40 -3.83 -7.92
N LEU A 522 10.65 -3.43 -7.74
CA LEU A 522 11.06 -2.13 -7.22
C LEU A 522 11.25 -1.15 -8.39
N ASN A 523 10.61 0.01 -8.31
CA ASN A 523 10.91 1.14 -9.19
C ASN A 523 12.10 1.92 -8.64
N THR A 524 12.97 2.39 -9.51
CA THR A 524 14.13 3.20 -9.09
C THR A 524 14.14 4.53 -9.81
N LEU A 525 14.16 5.62 -9.06
CA LEU A 525 14.46 6.97 -9.55
C LEU A 525 15.85 7.36 -9.04
N GLU A 526 16.82 7.51 -9.92
CA GLU A 526 18.19 7.87 -9.59
C GLU A 526 18.45 9.32 -10.04
N ILE A 527 18.80 10.22 -9.12
CA ILE A 527 19.02 11.65 -9.37
C ILE A 527 20.49 11.96 -9.10
N SER A 528 21.25 12.30 -10.13
CA SER A 528 22.70 12.55 -10.00
C SER A 528 23.01 13.95 -9.46
N ASP A 529 22.28 14.97 -9.93
CA ASP A 529 22.55 16.39 -9.60
C ASP A 529 21.37 17.08 -8.89
N SER A 530 20.28 17.42 -9.58
CA SER A 530 19.07 17.94 -8.92
C SER A 530 17.83 17.78 -9.80
N LEU A 531 16.70 17.45 -9.17
CA LEU A 531 15.39 17.41 -9.82
C LEU A 531 14.45 18.40 -9.11
N THR A 532 13.93 19.38 -9.85
CA THR A 532 12.84 20.25 -9.38
C THR A 532 11.53 19.84 -10.08
N ALA A 533 10.45 19.68 -9.31
CA ALA A 533 9.13 19.36 -9.84
C ALA A 533 8.00 20.18 -9.19
N GLU A 534 6.89 20.47 -9.88
CA GLU A 534 5.72 21.00 -9.15
C GLU A 534 5.11 19.89 -8.29
N THR A 535 4.96 18.68 -8.87
CA THR A 535 4.35 17.54 -8.16
C THR A 535 5.14 16.25 -8.37
N VAL A 536 5.33 15.47 -7.31
CA VAL A 536 5.87 14.10 -7.35
C VAL A 536 4.86 13.16 -6.71
N ASP A 537 4.20 12.33 -7.51
CA ASP A 537 3.22 11.35 -7.06
C ASP A 537 3.78 9.93 -7.20
N ILE A 538 4.04 9.26 -6.08
CA ILE A 538 4.51 7.88 -6.01
C ILE A 538 3.34 6.99 -5.59
N THR A 539 2.95 6.07 -6.46
CA THR A 539 1.87 5.11 -6.21
C THR A 539 2.37 3.66 -6.36
N GLY A 540 2.02 2.78 -5.41
CA GLY A 540 2.36 1.35 -5.45
C GLY A 540 3.26 0.87 -4.30
N ARG A 541 3.83 -0.34 -4.41
CA ARG A 541 4.44 -1.06 -3.25
C ARG A 541 5.85 -0.66 -2.85
N SER A 542 6.74 -0.42 -3.81
CA SER A 542 8.16 -0.14 -3.48
C SER A 542 8.82 0.76 -4.52
N THR A 543 9.37 1.88 -4.07
CA THR A 543 10.13 2.84 -4.88
C THR A 543 11.41 3.23 -4.15
N LEU A 544 12.55 3.11 -4.82
CA LEU A 544 13.82 3.62 -4.34
C LEU A 544 14.15 4.91 -5.09
N VAL A 545 14.23 6.02 -4.37
CA VAL A 545 14.78 7.28 -4.86
C VAL A 545 16.22 7.37 -4.37
N LYS A 546 17.20 7.39 -5.26
CA LYS A 546 18.62 7.36 -4.91
C LYS A 546 19.45 8.33 -5.74
N GLY A 547 20.74 8.43 -5.45
CA GLY A 547 21.70 9.21 -6.23
C GLY A 547 22.52 10.13 -5.32
N THR A 548 23.14 11.17 -5.88
CA THR A 548 23.88 12.21 -5.11
C THR A 548 23.17 13.56 -5.13
N GLY A 549 22.13 13.68 -5.95
CA GLY A 549 21.40 14.92 -6.14
C GLY A 549 20.23 15.13 -5.18
N THR A 550 19.71 16.34 -5.17
CA THR A 550 18.56 16.76 -4.35
C THR A 550 17.25 16.70 -5.13
N LEU A 551 16.20 16.15 -4.53
CA LEU A 551 14.83 16.26 -5.02
C LEU A 551 14.13 17.47 -4.38
N THR A 552 13.66 18.41 -5.18
CA THR A 552 12.83 19.54 -4.74
C THR A 552 11.48 19.47 -5.41
N ALA A 553 10.38 19.51 -4.66
CA ALA A 553 9.05 19.58 -5.27
C ALA A 553 8.03 20.41 -4.50
N ASP A 554 7.14 21.15 -5.15
CA ASP A 554 6.10 21.89 -4.40
C ASP A 554 5.21 20.92 -3.60
N ARG A 555 4.90 19.75 -4.17
CA ARG A 555 4.19 18.67 -3.48
C ARG A 555 4.79 17.30 -3.77
N ILE A 556 4.97 16.49 -2.73
CA ILE A 556 5.24 15.05 -2.82
C ILE A 556 4.06 14.28 -2.24
N SER A 557 3.45 13.40 -3.03
CA SER A 557 2.39 12.50 -2.57
C SER A 557 2.83 11.04 -2.69
N ILE A 558 2.66 10.27 -1.63
CA ILE A 558 3.00 8.84 -1.60
C ILE A 558 1.78 8.05 -1.16
N PHE A 559 1.25 7.23 -2.07
CA PHE A 559 0.01 6.48 -1.87
C PHE A 559 0.17 5.01 -2.29
N PRO A 560 -0.59 4.06 -1.71
CA PRO A 560 -0.72 2.74 -2.31
C PRO A 560 -1.50 2.83 -3.63
N SER A 561 -1.25 1.92 -4.56
CA SER A 561 -2.04 1.82 -5.79
C SER A 561 -3.51 1.51 -5.49
N ALA A 562 -4.43 2.10 -6.25
CA ALA A 562 -5.88 1.86 -6.13
C ALA A 562 -6.21 0.36 -6.19
N GLY A 563 -6.97 -0.14 -5.22
CA GLY A 563 -7.34 -1.56 -5.08
C GLY A 563 -6.58 -2.36 -4.01
N TYR A 564 -5.56 -1.76 -3.39
CA TYR A 564 -4.81 -2.39 -2.28
C TYR A 564 -5.28 -1.87 -0.93
N THR A 565 -6.51 -2.23 -0.54
CA THR A 565 -7.10 -1.93 0.78
C THR A 565 -6.95 -3.06 1.80
N LYS A 566 -6.28 -4.17 1.44
CA LYS A 566 -6.03 -5.28 2.38
C LYS A 566 -4.86 -4.97 3.30
N GLU A 567 -5.03 -5.28 4.59
CA GLU A 567 -3.98 -5.22 5.63
C GLU A 567 -2.62 -5.69 5.09
N GLY A 568 -1.59 -4.86 5.30
CA GLY A 568 -0.20 -5.18 4.96
C GLY A 568 0.30 -4.71 3.60
N SER A 569 -0.48 -3.95 2.82
CA SER A 569 0.02 -3.31 1.59
C SER A 569 0.47 -1.87 1.87
N THR A 570 1.72 -1.70 2.29
CA THR A 570 2.36 -0.38 2.42
C THR A 570 3.11 0.01 1.15
N ALA A 571 3.15 1.31 0.85
CA ALA A 571 4.08 1.88 -0.12
C ALA A 571 5.42 2.14 0.57
N ASP A 572 6.43 1.31 0.32
CA ASP A 572 7.76 1.50 0.88
C ASP A 572 8.58 2.41 -0.06
N VAL A 573 8.88 3.62 0.40
CA VAL A 573 9.70 4.58 -0.35
C VAL A 573 10.97 4.88 0.42
N THR A 574 12.12 4.64 -0.21
CA THR A 574 13.42 4.98 0.37
C THR A 574 14.04 6.13 -0.39
N PHE A 575 14.47 7.18 0.32
CA PHE A 575 15.29 8.26 -0.21
C PHE A 575 16.73 8.09 0.31
N GLU A 576 17.70 7.86 -0.58
CA GLU A 576 19.11 7.75 -0.19
C GLU A 576 19.73 9.12 0.14
N ASN A 577 19.16 10.20 -0.40
CA ASN A 577 19.47 11.58 -0.02
C ASN A 577 18.22 12.30 0.47
N GLY A 578 18.43 13.43 1.13
CA GLY A 578 17.37 14.32 1.55
C GLY A 578 16.56 14.90 0.38
N PHE A 579 15.39 15.45 0.69
CA PHE A 579 14.48 16.07 -0.26
C PHE A 579 13.89 17.36 0.32
N SER A 580 13.47 18.27 -0.54
CA SER A 580 12.77 19.50 -0.16
C SER A 580 11.36 19.49 -0.75
N THR A 581 10.32 19.74 0.05
CA THR A 581 8.97 19.91 -0.49
C THR A 581 8.11 20.92 0.24
N GLY A 582 7.22 21.62 -0.46
CA GLY A 582 6.23 22.51 0.15
C GLY A 582 5.10 21.76 0.87
N GLU A 583 4.68 20.62 0.35
CA GLU A 583 3.61 19.78 0.91
C GLU A 583 3.94 18.29 0.76
N LEU A 584 3.97 17.55 1.88
CA LEU A 584 4.16 16.10 1.88
C LEU A 584 2.86 15.39 2.31
N ARG A 585 2.32 14.53 1.44
CA ARG A 585 1.13 13.72 1.71
C ARG A 585 1.47 12.23 1.73
N LEU A 586 1.29 11.58 2.88
CA LEU A 586 1.61 10.16 3.05
C LEU A 586 0.36 9.34 3.37
N ARG A 587 0.00 8.34 2.57
CA ARG A 587 -1.10 7.41 2.89
C ARG A 587 -0.59 5.99 2.83
N ALA A 588 -0.78 5.21 3.90
CA ALA A 588 -0.31 3.82 4.00
C ALA A 588 1.10 3.61 3.42
N ALA A 589 2.04 4.48 3.80
CA ALA A 589 3.38 4.51 3.24
C ALA A 589 4.44 4.38 4.35
N ASN A 590 5.51 3.63 4.08
CA ASN A 590 6.72 3.66 4.89
C ASN A 590 7.77 4.45 4.12
N VAL A 591 8.01 5.68 4.53
CA VAL A 591 9.06 6.53 3.98
C VAL A 591 10.29 6.39 4.86
N VAL A 592 11.44 6.06 4.26
CA VAL A 592 12.73 5.98 4.95
C VAL A 592 13.71 6.90 4.25
N VAL A 593 14.40 7.75 5.00
CA VAL A 593 15.51 8.59 4.49
C VAL A 593 16.82 8.09 5.09
N SER A 594 17.87 7.95 4.28
CA SER A 594 19.15 7.33 4.68
C SER A 594 20.40 8.20 4.46
N GLY A 595 20.20 9.49 4.16
CA GLY A 595 21.24 10.51 4.12
C GLY A 595 20.68 11.86 3.68
N GLY A 596 21.49 12.93 3.74
CA GLY A 596 21.17 14.28 3.27
C GLY A 596 20.15 15.04 4.13
N ASP A 597 19.90 16.30 3.77
CA ASP A 597 18.98 17.20 4.49
C ASP A 597 17.53 17.10 3.98
N VAL A 598 16.57 16.98 4.89
CA VAL A 598 15.14 16.95 4.57
C VAL A 598 14.50 18.30 4.90
N VAL A 599 13.76 18.89 3.97
CA VAL A 599 12.98 20.11 4.17
C VAL A 599 11.52 19.84 3.79
N ILE A 600 10.57 20.08 4.70
CA ILE A 600 9.14 19.93 4.46
C ILE A 600 8.43 21.22 4.86
N GLY A 601 7.59 21.76 3.99
CA GLY A 601 6.88 23.00 4.21
C GLY A 601 7.66 24.24 3.75
N SER A 602 7.27 25.39 4.30
CA SER A 602 7.84 26.70 3.95
C SER A 602 7.77 27.66 5.13
N ASP A 603 8.50 28.78 5.08
CA ASP A 603 8.48 29.80 6.13
C ASP A 603 7.10 30.43 6.35
N ALA A 604 6.25 30.44 5.31
CA ALA A 604 4.88 30.91 5.42
C ALA A 604 3.98 29.95 6.23
N ARG A 605 4.39 28.68 6.40
CA ARG A 605 3.64 27.63 7.10
C ARG A 605 2.22 27.46 6.56
N ASP A 606 2.02 27.56 5.24
CA ASP A 606 0.68 27.50 4.65
C ASP A 606 0.14 26.06 4.50
N THR A 607 0.99 25.04 4.68
CA THR A 607 0.67 23.63 4.43
C THR A 607 0.48 22.83 5.72
N SER A 608 -0.08 21.63 5.64
CA SER A 608 -0.16 20.69 6.77
C SER A 608 0.56 19.40 6.40
N LEU A 609 1.28 18.81 7.34
CA LEU A 609 1.87 17.48 7.22
C LEU A 609 1.02 16.49 8.02
N SER A 610 0.45 15.48 7.38
CA SER A 610 -0.35 14.45 8.05
C SER A 610 0.23 13.05 7.82
N VAL A 611 0.42 12.27 8.89
CA VAL A 611 1.02 10.92 8.86
C VAL A 611 0.13 9.94 9.62
N PRO A 612 -0.78 9.18 8.97
CA PRO A 612 -1.22 9.26 7.57
C PRO A 612 -2.09 10.47 7.25
N TYR A 613 -2.08 10.85 5.98
CA TYR A 613 -3.06 11.70 5.30
C TYR A 613 -4.25 10.86 4.80
N VAL A 614 -5.40 11.03 5.44
CA VAL A 614 -6.68 10.43 5.02
C VAL A 614 -7.56 11.53 4.44
N ASP A 615 -7.86 11.44 3.15
CA ASP A 615 -8.76 12.39 2.49
C ASP A 615 -10.21 12.01 2.77
N SER A 616 -10.99 12.96 3.28
CA SER A 616 -12.43 12.84 3.51
C SER A 616 -13.21 12.33 2.30
N ALA A 617 -12.78 12.65 1.07
CA ALA A 617 -13.46 12.23 -0.15
C ALA A 617 -13.38 10.71 -0.39
N TYR A 618 -12.38 10.04 0.16
CA TYR A 618 -12.21 8.58 0.04
C TYR A 618 -12.99 7.79 1.09
N ASN A 619 -13.55 8.45 2.11
CA ASN A 619 -14.20 7.77 3.22
C ASN A 619 -15.50 7.05 2.85
N SER A 620 -16.12 7.34 1.70
CA SER A 620 -17.32 6.64 1.25
C SER A 620 -17.07 5.23 0.72
N GLU A 621 -15.84 4.93 0.28
CA GLU A 621 -15.48 3.62 -0.30
C GLU A 621 -14.86 2.66 0.72
N LEU A 622 -14.51 3.15 1.91
CA LEU A 622 -13.82 2.37 2.92
C LEU A 622 -14.83 1.56 3.75
N THR A 623 -14.69 0.24 3.70
CA THR A 623 -15.36 -0.63 4.66
C THR A 623 -14.80 -0.36 6.08
N PRO A 624 -15.61 -0.48 7.15
CA PRO A 624 -15.27 -0.12 8.56
C PRO A 624 -14.05 -0.81 9.23
N GLN A 625 -13.12 -1.39 8.48
CA GLN A 625 -11.92 -2.08 8.99
C GLN A 625 -10.66 -1.85 8.14
N THR A 626 -10.56 -0.74 7.40
CA THR A 626 -9.35 -0.48 6.60
C THR A 626 -8.28 0.19 7.46
N PHE A 627 -7.11 -0.42 7.55
CA PHE A 627 -5.98 0.06 8.36
C PHE A 627 -5.00 0.85 7.51
N TYR A 628 -4.69 2.08 7.92
CA TYR A 628 -3.61 2.86 7.32
C TYR A 628 -2.44 2.93 8.29
N LYS A 629 -1.44 2.08 8.09
CA LYS A 629 -0.16 2.20 8.79
C LYS A 629 0.80 3.01 7.94
N THR A 630 1.25 4.15 8.46
CA THR A 630 2.20 5.03 7.80
C THR A 630 3.35 5.34 8.74
N ALA A 631 4.56 5.18 8.23
CA ALA A 631 5.79 5.55 8.93
C ALA A 631 6.55 6.59 8.11
N LEU A 632 7.00 7.66 8.78
CA LEU A 632 7.96 8.63 8.25
C LEU A 632 9.22 8.52 9.08
N ASP A 633 10.20 7.78 8.58
CA ASP A 633 11.47 7.53 9.25
C ASP A 633 12.56 8.42 8.64
N LEU A 634 12.84 9.53 9.32
CA LEU A 634 13.90 10.47 8.97
C LEU A 634 15.19 10.20 9.75
N SER A 635 15.25 9.14 10.56
CA SER A 635 16.38 8.90 11.47
C SER A 635 17.73 8.66 10.77
N GLY A 636 17.71 8.32 9.48
CA GLY A 636 18.92 8.21 8.66
C GLY A 636 19.28 9.46 7.86
N ALA A 637 18.49 10.54 7.90
CA ALA A 637 18.84 11.82 7.30
C ALA A 637 19.90 12.56 8.14
N ASP A 638 20.65 13.49 7.54
CA ASP A 638 21.67 14.29 8.25
C ASP A 638 21.01 15.37 9.12
N SER A 639 19.94 15.98 8.61
CA SER A 639 19.08 16.92 9.33
C SER A 639 17.66 16.93 8.75
N ALA A 640 16.68 17.43 9.51
CA ALA A 640 15.33 17.65 9.01
C ALA A 640 14.75 18.98 9.49
N VAL A 641 14.20 19.76 8.56
CA VAL A 641 13.50 21.03 8.84
C VAL A 641 12.05 20.90 8.36
N ILE A 642 11.11 20.91 9.30
CA ILE A 642 9.66 20.81 9.02
C ILE A 642 9.01 22.13 9.42
N LYS A 643 8.45 22.89 8.47
CA LYS A 643 7.79 24.19 8.67
C LYS A 643 6.38 24.18 8.12
N VAL A 644 5.40 23.81 8.94
CA VAL A 644 4.01 23.58 8.51
C VAL A 644 3.04 24.29 9.43
N LYS A 645 1.82 24.59 8.98
CA LYS A 645 0.76 25.10 9.86
C LYS A 645 0.41 24.08 10.94
N ARG A 646 0.20 22.85 10.50
CA ARG A 646 -0.23 21.73 11.33
C ARG A 646 0.63 20.53 11.03
N PHE A 647 1.20 19.95 12.08
CA PHE A 647 1.86 18.67 12.01
C PHE A 647 1.01 17.63 12.73
N GLU A 648 0.39 16.76 11.95
CA GLU A 648 -0.60 15.83 12.44
C GLU A 648 -0.13 14.38 12.26
N ILE A 649 -0.16 13.59 13.34
CA ILE A 649 0.22 12.17 13.34
C ILE A 649 -1.03 11.39 13.71
N ALA A 650 -1.53 10.59 12.77
CA ALA A 650 -2.75 9.81 12.89
C ALA A 650 -4.01 10.62 13.22
N THR A 651 -4.17 11.78 12.59
CA THR A 651 -5.42 12.55 12.57
C THR A 651 -6.26 12.17 11.36
N ILE A 652 -7.59 12.27 11.50
CA ILE A 652 -8.52 12.05 10.39
C ILE A 652 -9.38 13.29 10.23
N ALA A 653 -9.42 13.80 9.01
CA ALA A 653 -10.43 14.75 8.61
C ALA A 653 -11.69 13.98 8.15
N GLY A 654 -12.62 13.69 9.06
CA GLY A 654 -13.95 13.14 8.71
C GLY A 654 -14.43 11.97 9.57
N GLY A 655 -15.74 11.93 9.83
CA GLY A 655 -16.37 11.12 10.88
C GLY A 655 -16.58 9.61 10.64
N ASN A 656 -15.75 8.94 9.84
CA ASN A 656 -15.88 7.49 9.62
C ASN A 656 -14.83 6.68 10.41
N ASP A 657 -15.18 5.44 10.77
CA ASP A 657 -14.42 4.48 11.60
C ASP A 657 -13.10 3.98 10.96
N VAL A 658 -12.20 4.88 10.61
CA VAL A 658 -10.86 4.54 10.11
C VAL A 658 -9.87 4.64 11.26
N ALA A 659 -8.94 3.67 11.37
CA ALA A 659 -7.93 3.64 12.42
C ALA A 659 -6.52 3.94 11.86
N PRO A 660 -6.17 5.22 11.66
CA PRO A 660 -4.83 5.58 11.21
C PRO A 660 -3.79 5.24 12.28
N GLN A 661 -2.66 4.70 11.82
CA GLN A 661 -1.44 4.57 12.61
C GLN A 661 -0.34 5.40 11.98
N GLY A 662 0.22 6.33 12.75
CA GLY A 662 1.30 7.21 12.34
C GLY A 662 2.52 7.01 13.22
N THR A 663 3.66 6.72 12.63
CA THR A 663 4.95 6.78 13.33
C THR A 663 5.88 7.74 12.62
N VAL A 664 6.44 8.69 13.35
CA VAL A 664 7.48 9.59 12.85
C VAL A 664 8.75 9.38 13.68
N ARG A 665 9.89 9.21 13.02
CA ARG A 665 11.21 9.30 13.65
C ARG A 665 11.95 10.50 13.06
N LEU A 666 12.38 11.42 13.89
CA LEU A 666 13.11 12.60 13.44
C LEU A 666 14.59 12.28 13.21
N ALA A 667 15.21 13.04 12.31
CA ALA A 667 16.64 13.02 12.07
C ALA A 667 17.40 13.62 13.27
N PRO A 668 18.72 13.36 13.41
CA PRO A 668 19.60 14.25 14.15
C PRO A 668 19.41 15.72 13.74
N ASN A 669 19.65 16.67 14.64
CA ASN A 669 19.60 18.11 14.34
C ASN A 669 18.27 18.58 13.70
N SER A 670 17.15 17.98 14.10
CA SER A 670 15.85 18.28 13.52
C SER A 670 15.24 19.56 14.08
N THR A 671 14.62 20.37 13.21
CA THR A 671 13.83 21.54 13.59
C THR A 671 12.40 21.40 13.07
N VAL A 672 11.41 21.37 13.96
CA VAL A 672 10.00 21.37 13.63
C VAL A 672 9.39 22.69 14.08
N ILE A 673 8.76 23.41 13.15
CA ILE A 673 8.04 24.66 13.40
C ILE A 673 6.59 24.46 12.95
N ALA A 674 5.65 24.47 13.88
CA ALA A 674 4.23 24.36 13.54
C ALA A 674 3.29 25.06 14.52
N ASP A 675 2.22 25.70 14.04
CA ASP A 675 1.22 26.32 14.93
C ASP A 675 0.58 25.26 15.82
N THR A 676 0.32 24.07 15.27
CA THR A 676 -0.24 22.94 16.02
C THR A 676 0.46 21.64 15.67
N LEU A 677 0.87 20.90 16.70
CA LEU A 677 1.25 19.49 16.59
C LEU A 677 0.17 18.63 17.24
N SER A 678 -0.42 17.70 16.50
CA SER A 678 -1.52 16.85 16.98
C SER A 678 -1.22 15.39 16.74
N MET A 679 -1.38 14.56 17.77
CA MET A 679 -1.21 13.12 17.70
C MET A 679 -2.51 12.43 18.10
N ALA A 680 -3.01 11.57 17.19
CA ALA A 680 -4.13 10.65 17.38
C ALA A 680 -5.50 11.29 17.68
N SER A 681 -5.76 12.51 17.17
CA SER A 681 -7.03 13.23 17.38
C SER A 681 -8.23 12.71 16.55
N SER A 682 -8.30 11.42 16.21
CA SER A 682 -9.46 10.90 15.49
C SER A 682 -10.65 10.73 16.41
N ASP A 683 -11.79 11.31 16.04
CA ASP A 683 -13.04 11.22 16.78
C ASP A 683 -13.58 9.78 16.91
N ASN A 684 -13.21 8.91 15.97
CA ASN A 684 -13.75 7.56 15.82
C ASN A 684 -12.63 6.55 15.48
N VAL A 685 -12.36 5.61 16.41
CA VAL A 685 -11.77 4.27 16.17
C VAL A 685 -10.24 4.18 15.91
N GLY A 686 -9.38 4.15 16.95
CA GLY A 686 -8.08 3.43 16.94
C GLY A 686 -8.26 1.96 17.34
N LEU A 687 -7.61 1.01 16.67
CA LEU A 687 -7.71 -0.43 17.03
C LEU A 687 -6.83 -0.81 18.24
N GLN A 688 -7.06 -2.02 18.77
CA GLN A 688 -6.25 -2.55 19.87
C GLN A 688 -4.76 -2.63 19.49
N ASN A 689 -3.87 -2.15 20.38
CA ASN A 689 -2.40 -2.17 20.24
C ASN A 689 -1.79 -1.23 19.18
N GLN A 690 -2.45 -0.12 18.85
CA GLN A 690 -1.88 0.88 17.95
C GLN A 690 -1.08 1.93 18.73
N THR A 691 0.18 2.15 18.35
CA THR A 691 1.01 3.23 18.89
C THR A 691 1.21 4.28 17.80
N ASN A 692 0.70 5.48 18.05
CA ASN A 692 1.01 6.67 17.29
C ASN A 692 2.19 7.36 17.96
N ALA A 693 3.31 7.46 17.28
CA ALA A 693 4.56 7.84 17.92
C ALA A 693 5.29 8.94 17.17
N LEU A 694 5.86 9.87 17.94
CA LEU A 694 6.88 10.80 17.50
C LEU A 694 8.14 10.50 18.32
N TYR A 695 9.13 9.92 17.64
CA TYR A 695 10.44 9.64 18.23
C TYR A 695 11.39 10.78 17.89
N LEU A 696 11.92 11.42 18.92
CA LEU A 696 12.98 12.43 18.79
C LEU A 696 14.32 11.73 18.61
N SER A 697 15.27 12.40 17.97
CA SER A 697 16.61 11.83 17.78
C SER A 697 17.43 11.88 19.07
N SER A 698 18.57 11.19 19.06
CA SER A 698 19.56 11.22 20.15
C SER A 698 20.48 12.45 20.08
N GLU A 699 20.24 13.37 19.15
CA GLU A 699 20.96 14.64 19.03
C GLU A 699 20.00 15.80 19.31
N GLU A 700 20.39 17.02 18.90
CA GLU A 700 19.56 18.20 19.10
C GLU A 700 18.28 18.13 18.25
N THR A 701 17.13 18.29 18.92
CA THR A 701 15.82 18.46 18.27
C THR A 701 15.18 19.73 18.81
N THR A 702 14.77 20.61 17.92
CA THR A 702 14.00 21.83 18.24
C THR A 702 12.56 21.66 17.80
N LEU A 703 11.61 21.78 18.73
CA LEU A 703 10.17 21.83 18.48
C LEU A 703 9.67 23.24 18.83
N ALA A 704 9.46 24.07 17.82
CA ALA A 704 8.81 25.38 17.96
C ALA A 704 7.32 25.22 17.61
N VAL A 705 6.48 25.03 18.61
CA VAL A 705 5.05 24.75 18.44
C VAL A 705 4.19 25.59 19.37
N ASP A 706 3.10 26.19 18.87
CA ASP A 706 2.24 27.00 19.74
C ASP A 706 1.33 26.11 20.60
N THR A 707 0.83 25.01 20.02
CA THR A 707 -0.03 24.05 20.74
C THR A 707 0.28 22.61 20.37
N MET A 708 0.34 21.74 21.37
CA MET A 708 0.50 20.30 21.22
C MET A 708 -0.68 19.55 21.81
N TYR A 709 -1.25 18.65 21.02
CA TYR A 709 -2.26 17.69 21.46
C TYR A 709 -1.69 16.28 21.34
N ILE A 710 -1.52 15.59 22.46
CA ILE A 710 -1.04 14.21 22.49
C ILE A 710 -2.13 13.36 23.14
N ALA A 711 -3.04 12.84 22.32
CA ALA A 711 -4.25 12.18 22.79
C ALA A 711 -4.55 10.93 21.96
N GLY A 712 -4.38 9.73 22.53
CA GLY A 712 -4.76 8.48 21.88
C GLY A 712 -6.28 8.37 21.63
N GLY A 713 -6.67 7.69 20.54
CA GLY A 713 -8.06 7.43 20.17
C GLY A 713 -8.65 6.10 20.68
N LYS A 714 -9.98 6.01 20.74
CA LYS A 714 -10.78 4.83 21.17
C LYS A 714 -10.80 3.68 20.18
N TYR A 715 -10.96 2.42 20.62
CA TYR A 715 -11.48 1.32 19.76
C TYR A 715 -12.96 1.02 20.00
N TYR A 716 -13.74 0.93 18.92
CA TYR A 716 -15.08 0.30 18.92
C TYR A 716 -15.08 -0.87 17.94
N SER A 717 -15.73 -1.97 18.29
CA SER A 717 -16.05 -2.98 17.27
C SER A 717 -17.19 -2.50 16.37
N ALA A 718 -17.32 -3.13 15.20
CA ALA A 718 -18.37 -2.82 14.20
C ALA A 718 -19.81 -2.95 14.73
N ASP A 719 -20.01 -3.56 15.90
CA ASP A 719 -21.31 -3.66 16.60
C ASP A 719 -21.55 -2.51 17.60
N GLY A 720 -20.66 -1.52 17.66
CA GLY A 720 -20.73 -0.37 18.58
C GLY A 720 -20.37 -0.70 20.02
N SER A 721 -19.95 -1.93 20.33
CA SER A 721 -19.49 -2.28 21.68
C SER A 721 -18.02 -1.87 21.91
N GLU A 722 -17.72 -1.39 23.13
CA GLU A 722 -16.36 -1.11 23.56
C GLU A 722 -15.64 -2.43 23.85
N LYS A 723 -14.64 -2.79 23.03
CA LYS A 723 -13.79 -3.95 23.33
C LYS A 723 -12.73 -3.59 24.36
N THR A 724 -12.88 -4.13 25.55
CA THR A 724 -11.93 -4.02 26.67
C THR A 724 -10.63 -4.77 26.36
N GLY A 725 -9.64 -4.08 25.79
CA GLY A 725 -8.29 -4.62 25.63
C GLY A 725 -7.43 -3.72 24.78
N THR A 726 -6.50 -2.98 25.40
CA THR A 726 -5.49 -2.10 24.78
C THR A 726 -5.99 -1.02 23.81
N LYS A 727 -5.65 0.23 24.06
CA LYS A 727 -6.15 1.41 23.34
C LYS A 727 -5.06 2.01 22.46
N GLY A 728 -5.44 2.90 21.55
CA GLY A 728 -4.45 3.69 20.81
C GLY A 728 -3.64 4.54 21.79
N ILE A 729 -2.31 4.43 21.76
CA ILE A 729 -1.40 5.22 22.60
C ILE A 729 -0.77 6.30 21.71
N ALA A 730 -0.89 7.57 22.10
CA ALA A 730 -0.05 8.63 21.54
C ALA A 730 1.22 8.76 22.40
N LEU A 731 2.39 8.59 21.79
CA LEU A 731 3.69 8.56 22.45
C LEU A 731 4.65 9.59 21.83
N LEU A 732 4.99 10.62 22.58
CA LEU A 732 6.18 11.44 22.29
C LEU A 732 7.33 10.88 23.13
N GLN A 733 8.41 10.44 22.49
CA GLN A 733 9.53 9.82 23.19
C GLN A 733 10.86 10.39 22.71
N ALA A 734 11.69 10.84 23.64
CA ALA A 734 13.08 11.17 23.36
C ALA A 734 13.94 9.92 23.26
N ALA A 735 14.86 9.87 22.30
CA ALA A 735 15.94 8.89 22.32
C ALA A 735 16.93 9.24 23.44
N GLU A 736 17.58 8.22 24.00
CA GLU A 736 18.62 8.38 25.01
C GLU A 736 19.74 9.30 24.52
N GLY A 737 20.09 10.30 25.33
CA GLY A 737 21.09 11.33 25.01
C GLY A 737 20.58 12.49 24.14
N GLY A 738 19.30 12.54 23.79
CA GLY A 738 18.74 13.61 22.96
C GLY A 738 18.67 14.96 23.66
N LYS A 739 18.99 16.05 22.96
CA LYS A 739 18.79 17.41 23.48
C LYS A 739 17.51 17.99 22.89
N LEU A 740 16.51 18.28 23.72
CA LEU A 740 15.24 18.84 23.27
C LEU A 740 15.12 20.32 23.63
N THR A 741 14.90 21.18 22.63
CA THR A 741 14.45 22.56 22.83
C THR A 741 12.99 22.66 22.42
N LEU A 742 12.12 23.12 23.32
CA LEU A 742 10.69 23.30 23.03
C LEU A 742 10.25 24.72 23.36
N THR A 743 9.71 25.43 22.38
CA THR A 743 9.23 26.82 22.50
C THR A 743 7.94 27.03 21.70
N ASP A 744 7.29 28.17 21.85
CA ASP A 744 6.29 28.64 20.88
C ASP A 744 6.95 29.03 19.54
N THR A 745 6.15 29.23 18.49
CA THR A 745 6.66 29.60 17.16
C THR A 745 7.19 31.03 17.10
N ALA A 746 6.77 31.89 18.03
CA ALA A 746 7.29 33.24 18.19
C ALA A 746 8.64 33.29 18.93
N GLY A 747 9.03 32.20 19.61
CA GLY A 747 10.18 32.16 20.52
C GLY A 747 10.03 33.06 21.76
N THR A 748 8.84 33.60 21.99
CA THR A 748 8.54 34.58 23.05
C THR A 748 7.94 33.96 24.30
N GLY A 749 7.45 32.73 24.21
CA GLY A 749 6.68 32.05 25.24
C GLY A 749 6.86 30.53 25.23
N GLY A 750 6.01 29.86 26.00
CA GLY A 750 5.93 28.41 26.03
C GLY A 750 4.74 27.89 25.24
N ALA A 751 4.87 26.69 24.66
CA ALA A 751 3.79 25.99 23.99
C ALA A 751 2.67 25.59 24.96
N ASP A 752 1.44 25.45 24.50
CA ASP A 752 0.42 24.76 25.30
C ASP A 752 0.46 23.27 25.04
N LEU A 753 0.55 22.45 26.09
CA LEU A 753 0.59 20.99 26.03
C LEU A 753 -0.69 20.39 26.60
N TYR A 754 -1.43 19.66 25.76
CA TYR A 754 -2.63 18.92 26.13
C TYR A 754 -2.36 17.41 26.03
N LEU A 755 -2.24 16.74 27.17
CA LEU A 755 -1.96 15.31 27.25
C LEU A 755 -3.21 14.51 27.56
N GLY A 756 -3.47 13.43 26.83
CA GLY A 756 -4.65 12.59 27.05
C GLY A 756 -5.97 13.35 26.88
N TRP A 757 -6.01 14.40 26.05
CA TRP A 757 -7.19 15.24 25.86
C TRP A 757 -8.30 14.53 25.07
N ALA A 758 -9.52 14.54 25.58
CA ALA A 758 -10.71 13.98 24.92
C ALA A 758 -11.71 15.09 24.54
N PRO A 759 -11.69 15.59 23.30
CA PRO A 759 -12.54 16.71 22.87
C PRO A 759 -14.06 16.46 22.89
N ILE A 760 -14.52 15.20 22.89
CA ILE A 760 -15.87 14.87 22.36
C ILE A 760 -16.73 14.09 23.34
N SER A 761 -18.03 14.40 23.31
CA SER A 761 -19.13 13.88 24.13
C SER A 761 -19.47 12.39 23.95
N THR A 762 -18.85 11.67 23.02
CA THR A 762 -19.21 10.27 22.63
C THR A 762 -18.81 9.20 23.64
N GLY A 763 -18.45 9.60 24.87
CA GLY A 763 -18.07 8.69 25.95
C GLY A 763 -16.63 8.19 25.86
N GLY A 764 -15.78 8.87 25.08
CA GLY A 764 -14.37 8.62 24.71
C GLY A 764 -13.39 8.18 25.80
N GLY A 765 -12.45 7.30 25.45
CA GLY A 765 -11.24 6.95 26.20
C GLY A 765 -10.04 7.58 25.49
N SER A 766 -9.21 8.39 26.12
CA SER A 766 -8.00 8.97 25.52
C SER A 766 -6.76 8.66 26.34
N ASP A 767 -5.71 8.11 25.72
CA ASP A 767 -4.46 7.78 26.40
C ASP A 767 -3.29 8.52 25.73
N GLY A 768 -2.64 9.46 26.43
CA GLY A 768 -1.49 10.21 25.95
C GLY A 768 -0.27 10.04 26.85
N THR A 769 0.91 9.92 26.26
CA THR A 769 2.18 9.76 26.99
C THR A 769 3.26 10.67 26.40
N VAL A 770 3.91 11.43 27.27
CA VAL A 770 5.17 12.13 27.01
C VAL A 770 6.24 11.49 27.88
N ASP A 771 7.23 10.88 27.25
CA ASP A 771 8.35 10.23 27.92
C ASP A 771 9.65 10.93 27.55
N LEU A 772 10.16 11.71 28.50
CA LEU A 772 11.38 12.51 28.37
C LEU A 772 12.56 11.87 29.10
N ARG A 773 12.47 10.59 29.53
CA ARG A 773 13.56 9.91 30.25
C ARG A 773 14.81 9.58 29.41
N GLY A 774 14.90 10.16 28.21
CA GLY A 774 16.06 10.02 27.33
C GLY A 774 16.77 11.35 27.11
N VAL A 775 16.22 12.47 27.59
CA VAL A 775 16.78 13.79 27.26
C VAL A 775 18.04 14.09 28.07
N THR A 776 18.86 15.04 27.62
CA THR A 776 20.01 15.55 28.39
C THR A 776 19.62 16.69 29.32
N ASP A 777 20.44 16.98 30.33
CA ASP A 777 20.29 18.11 31.26
C ASP A 777 20.20 19.48 30.57
N ASP A 778 20.84 19.64 29.41
CA ASP A 778 20.79 20.86 28.60
C ASP A 778 19.49 21.07 27.82
N SER A 779 18.52 20.14 27.93
CA SER A 779 17.23 20.26 27.27
C SER A 779 16.38 21.32 27.97
N VAL A 780 15.72 22.19 27.20
CA VAL A 780 14.89 23.29 27.72
C VAL A 780 13.54 23.25 27.05
N MET A 781 12.50 23.03 27.84
CA MET A 781 11.12 22.96 27.36
C MET A 781 10.27 24.01 28.06
N LYS A 782 9.68 24.92 27.28
CA LYS A 782 8.82 25.98 27.81
C LYS A 782 7.38 25.71 27.43
N PHE A 783 6.50 25.73 28.43
CA PHE A 783 5.06 25.62 28.26
C PHE A 783 4.32 26.82 28.82
N GLY A 784 3.25 27.27 28.15
CA GLY A 784 2.28 28.17 28.75
C GLY A 784 1.43 27.41 29.75
N LEU A 785 0.80 26.35 29.27
CA LEU A 785 -0.05 25.44 30.04
C LEU A 785 0.34 23.98 29.78
N ILE A 786 0.37 23.17 30.84
CA ILE A 786 0.34 21.71 30.74
C ILE A 786 -1.00 21.22 31.29
N ASP A 787 -1.85 20.69 30.43
CA ASP A 787 -3.16 20.19 30.81
C ASP A 787 -3.26 18.68 30.56
N MET A 788 -3.40 17.94 31.65
CA MET A 788 -3.35 16.49 31.64
C MET A 788 -4.74 15.89 31.83
N ALA A 789 -5.10 15.01 30.91
CA ALA A 789 -6.30 14.20 30.90
C ALA A 789 -7.61 15.00 31.01
N ARG A 790 -7.73 16.08 30.23
CA ARG A 790 -8.97 16.86 30.12
C ARG A 790 -10.04 16.13 29.29
N LYS A 791 -11.28 16.10 29.79
CA LYS A 791 -12.42 15.40 29.18
C LYS A 791 -13.73 16.20 29.27
N HIS A 792 -14.49 16.23 28.18
CA HIS A 792 -15.77 16.95 28.05
C HIS A 792 -17.01 16.04 27.86
N SER A 793 -16.97 14.76 28.28
CA SER A 793 -17.96 13.76 27.86
C SER A 793 -18.63 12.96 28.97
N LEU A 794 -19.86 12.50 28.73
CA LEU A 794 -20.71 11.87 29.75
C LEU A 794 -20.23 10.49 30.26
N ALA A 795 -19.36 9.78 29.50
CA ALA A 795 -18.83 8.45 29.82
C ALA A 795 -17.35 8.31 29.36
N GLY A 796 -16.63 7.25 29.71
CA GLY A 796 -15.25 7.00 29.23
C GLY A 796 -14.12 7.38 30.20
N HIS A 797 -12.90 7.52 29.71
CA HIS A 797 -11.74 7.86 30.53
C HIS A 797 -10.73 8.75 29.81
N ALA A 798 -9.85 9.42 30.55
CA ALA A 798 -8.70 10.12 29.99
C ALA A 798 -7.48 9.74 30.83
N LYS A 799 -6.40 9.30 30.18
CA LYS A 799 -5.12 8.97 30.79
C LYS A 799 -4.03 9.84 30.21
N ALA A 800 -3.25 10.45 31.09
CA ALA A 800 -2.07 11.21 30.73
C ALA A 800 -0.89 10.72 31.57
N ALA A 801 0.23 10.45 30.92
CA ALA A 801 1.50 10.15 31.55
C ALA A 801 2.56 11.16 31.11
N PHE A 802 3.30 11.71 32.06
CA PHE A 802 4.42 12.62 31.84
C PHE A 802 5.60 12.12 32.67
N SER A 803 6.72 11.78 32.05
CA SER A 803 7.89 11.23 32.76
C SER A 803 9.15 11.98 32.34
N MET A 804 10.02 12.32 33.30
CA MET A 804 11.33 12.94 33.03
C MET A 804 12.40 12.50 34.05
N ASP A 805 13.64 12.36 33.60
CA ASP A 805 14.82 12.04 34.41
C ASP A 805 15.98 13.05 34.26
N ALA A 806 15.86 14.00 33.33
CA ALA A 806 16.85 15.02 33.01
C ALA A 806 16.19 16.23 32.32
N GLY A 807 16.97 17.27 32.07
CA GLY A 807 16.54 18.48 31.38
C GLY A 807 15.73 19.44 32.26
N THR A 808 15.33 20.57 31.69
CA THR A 808 14.51 21.61 32.36
C THR A 808 13.18 21.79 31.64
N VAL A 809 12.09 21.66 32.38
CA VAL A 809 10.71 21.92 31.93
C VAL A 809 10.18 23.10 32.72
N THR A 810 9.87 24.21 32.05
CA THR A 810 9.24 25.38 32.67
C THR A 810 7.80 25.53 32.22
N ALA A 811 6.86 25.81 33.12
CA ALA A 811 5.49 26.17 32.75
C ALA A 811 4.87 27.23 33.69
N GLU A 812 3.95 28.05 33.18
CA GLU A 812 3.17 28.94 34.06
C GLU A 812 2.18 28.12 34.89
N LYS A 813 1.59 27.08 34.31
CA LYS A 813 0.55 26.29 34.97
C LYS A 813 0.54 24.83 34.52
N MET A 814 0.34 23.91 35.47
CA MET A 814 0.02 22.51 35.22
C MET A 814 -1.32 22.15 35.88
N VAL A 815 -2.23 21.58 35.10
CA VAL A 815 -3.55 21.11 35.54
C VAL A 815 -3.59 19.58 35.45
N LEU A 816 -3.71 18.94 36.60
CA LEU A 816 -3.76 17.49 36.74
C LEU A 816 -5.22 17.03 36.77
N GLY A 817 -5.72 16.58 35.61
CA GLY A 817 -7.00 15.90 35.49
C GLY A 817 -8.19 16.83 35.50
N THR A 818 -8.74 17.14 34.33
CA THR A 818 -9.99 17.92 34.21
C THR A 818 -11.12 17.05 33.68
N HIS A 819 -12.24 16.98 34.39
CA HIS A 819 -13.43 16.25 33.97
C HIS A 819 -14.69 17.10 34.03
N GLU A 820 -15.13 17.55 32.85
CA GLU A 820 -16.33 18.34 32.67
C GLU A 820 -17.53 17.42 32.34
N GLY A 821 -18.22 16.94 33.38
CA GLY A 821 -19.53 16.27 33.30
C GLY A 821 -19.51 14.74 33.12
N GLY A 822 -20.48 14.03 33.71
CA GLY A 822 -20.67 12.58 33.57
C GLY A 822 -19.92 11.69 34.57
N ASN A 823 -19.87 10.37 34.31
CA ASN A 823 -19.25 9.34 35.16
C ASN A 823 -17.88 8.86 34.64
N GLY A 824 -17.16 9.70 33.91
CA GLY A 824 -15.85 9.31 33.38
C GLY A 824 -14.76 9.15 34.45
N ALA A 825 -13.69 8.46 34.07
CA ALA A 825 -12.50 8.30 34.90
C ALA A 825 -11.30 9.06 34.33
N VAL A 826 -10.65 9.88 35.14
CA VAL A 826 -9.41 10.55 34.75
C VAL A 826 -8.24 9.94 35.52
N THR A 827 -7.15 9.62 34.82
CA THR A 827 -5.92 9.12 35.43
C THR A 827 -4.74 9.95 34.95
N VAL A 828 -4.03 10.57 35.87
CA VAL A 828 -2.81 11.33 35.58
C VAL A 828 -1.66 10.66 36.30
N THR A 829 -0.54 10.50 35.61
CA THR A 829 0.71 10.04 36.19
C THR A 829 1.82 11.01 35.79
N VAL A 830 2.52 11.54 36.78
CA VAL A 830 3.70 12.38 36.60
C VAL A 830 4.85 11.70 37.32
N ASP A 831 5.89 11.30 36.59
CA ASP A 831 7.09 10.68 37.14
C ASP A 831 8.26 11.66 37.04
N LEU A 832 8.68 12.20 38.18
CA LEU A 832 9.84 13.08 38.30
C LEU A 832 10.97 12.28 38.97
N GLU A 833 11.80 11.67 38.12
CA GLU A 833 12.95 10.84 38.52
C GLU A 833 14.26 11.65 38.53
N GLY A 834 14.29 12.78 37.82
CA GLY A 834 15.47 13.65 37.66
C GLY A 834 15.15 14.95 36.89
N GLY A 835 16.15 15.72 36.49
CA GLY A 835 15.97 17.03 35.83
C GLY A 835 15.36 18.12 36.72
N MET A 836 14.82 19.18 36.12
CA MET A 836 14.15 20.30 36.78
C MET A 836 12.75 20.53 36.18
N LEU A 837 11.71 20.38 37.01
CA LEU A 837 10.33 20.75 36.67
C LEU A 837 9.98 22.05 37.40
N ASP A 838 9.96 23.17 36.67
CA ASP A 838 9.67 24.52 37.17
C ASP A 838 8.29 24.99 36.71
N VAL A 839 7.29 24.75 37.53
CA VAL A 839 5.90 25.07 37.23
C VAL A 839 5.34 25.95 38.32
N LYS A 840 5.01 27.22 38.02
CA LYS A 840 4.55 28.16 39.06
C LYS A 840 3.30 27.68 39.80
N THR A 841 2.33 27.09 39.09
CA THR A 841 1.12 26.56 39.72
C THR A 841 0.82 25.15 39.25
N ILE A 842 0.77 24.21 40.20
CA ILE A 842 0.31 22.84 39.98
C ILE A 842 -1.00 22.66 40.73
N GLN A 843 -2.06 22.32 40.03
CA GLN A 843 -3.38 22.14 40.64
C GLN A 843 -4.13 20.96 40.01
N ARG A 844 -5.11 20.42 40.72
CA ARG A 844 -6.09 19.52 40.13
C ARG A 844 -7.06 20.29 39.25
N GLY A 845 -7.49 19.63 38.18
CA GLY A 845 -8.60 20.13 37.39
C GLY A 845 -9.93 19.92 38.12
N THR A 846 -10.98 20.56 37.61
CA THR A 846 -12.33 20.33 38.14
C THR A 846 -12.80 18.95 37.69
N SER A 847 -13.23 18.09 38.62
CA SER A 847 -13.74 16.77 38.26
C SER A 847 -15.07 16.47 38.94
N THR A 848 -16.06 16.08 38.14
CA THR A 848 -17.31 15.47 38.64
C THR A 848 -17.23 13.93 38.71
N GLY A 849 -16.14 13.34 38.20
CA GLY A 849 -15.98 11.90 37.98
C GLY A 849 -14.95 11.26 38.91
N LYS A 850 -14.59 9.99 38.63
CA LYS A 850 -13.50 9.32 39.35
C LYS A 850 -12.18 9.88 38.84
N GLU A 851 -11.35 10.39 39.73
CA GLU A 851 -10.04 10.92 39.37
C GLU A 851 -8.95 10.18 40.14
N THR A 852 -7.82 9.94 39.50
CA THR A 852 -6.63 9.34 40.10
C THR A 852 -5.43 10.12 39.61
N VAL A 853 -4.80 10.87 40.51
CA VAL A 853 -3.58 11.64 40.23
C VAL A 853 -2.45 10.99 40.99
N ASN A 854 -1.47 10.48 40.27
CA ASN A 854 -0.24 9.92 40.83
C ASN A 854 0.91 10.86 40.46
N PHE A 855 1.42 11.61 41.43
CA PHE A 855 2.60 12.44 41.25
C PHE A 855 3.78 11.79 41.99
N ASN A 856 4.64 11.12 41.26
CA ASN A 856 5.76 10.36 41.77
C ASN A 856 7.03 11.23 41.77
N PHE A 857 7.21 11.99 42.85
CA PHE A 857 8.41 12.80 43.05
C PHE A 857 9.49 11.96 43.74
N THR A 858 10.41 11.38 42.95
CA THR A 858 11.43 10.43 43.43
C THR A 858 12.87 10.90 43.20
N GLY A 859 13.08 11.93 42.38
CA GLY A 859 14.36 12.58 42.15
C GLY A 859 14.22 13.94 41.48
N GLY A 860 15.33 14.54 41.03
CA GLY A 860 15.31 15.83 40.32
C GLY A 860 15.00 17.04 41.21
N THR A 861 14.60 18.16 40.59
CA THR A 861 14.19 19.41 41.25
C THR A 861 12.76 19.77 40.86
N LEU A 862 11.87 19.93 41.84
CA LEU A 862 10.54 20.50 41.66
C LEU A 862 10.54 21.96 42.13
N LYS A 863 10.29 22.87 41.20
CA LYS A 863 10.08 24.30 41.43
C LYS A 863 8.60 24.64 41.27
N THR A 864 7.96 25.17 42.31
CA THR A 864 6.56 25.60 42.23
C THR A 864 6.24 26.67 43.27
N ASP A 865 5.35 27.60 42.93
CA ASP A 865 4.85 28.60 43.88
C ASP A 865 3.54 28.16 44.54
N GLN A 866 2.83 27.22 43.92
CA GLN A 866 1.54 26.76 44.39
C GLN A 866 1.30 25.29 44.06
N TRP A 867 0.93 24.51 45.07
CA TRP A 867 0.49 23.13 44.99
C TRP A 867 -0.95 22.99 45.49
N GLY A 868 -1.86 22.57 44.63
CA GLY A 868 -3.30 22.51 44.92
C GLY A 868 -3.98 23.88 44.95
N THR A 869 -5.25 23.91 45.34
CA THR A 869 -6.00 25.15 45.60
C THR A 869 -6.80 24.99 46.88
N GLU A 870 -7.26 26.10 47.47
CA GLU A 870 -8.12 26.07 48.66
C GLU A 870 -9.39 25.22 48.45
N THR A 871 -9.98 25.26 47.25
CA THR A 871 -11.19 24.50 46.93
C THR A 871 -10.91 23.06 46.50
N MET A 872 -9.67 22.73 46.13
CA MET A 872 -9.22 21.42 45.67
C MET A 872 -7.82 21.12 46.22
N PRO A 873 -7.70 20.84 47.53
CA PRO A 873 -6.42 20.52 48.14
C PRO A 873 -5.86 19.21 47.59
N MET A 874 -4.54 19.11 47.58
CA MET A 874 -3.73 18.02 47.09
C MET A 874 -2.57 17.76 48.04
N ASP A 875 -2.38 16.51 48.42
CA ASP A 875 -1.22 16.15 49.22
C ASP A 875 0.04 16.14 48.34
N LEU A 876 1.13 16.67 48.88
CA LEU A 876 2.45 16.65 48.26
C LEU A 876 3.33 15.64 49.00
N VAL A 877 3.64 14.53 48.33
CA VAL A 877 4.54 13.51 48.87
C VAL A 877 5.88 13.58 48.15
N GLN A 878 6.93 13.92 48.89
CA GLN A 878 8.30 13.95 48.41
C GLN A 878 9.02 12.66 48.83
N ASN A 879 9.31 11.80 47.85
CA ASN A 879 10.03 10.54 48.04
C ASN A 879 11.50 10.64 47.55
N GLY A 880 11.99 11.84 47.28
CA GLY A 880 13.35 12.13 46.82
C GLY A 880 13.48 13.55 46.25
N GLY A 881 14.61 13.86 45.61
CA GLY A 881 14.82 15.13 44.89
C GLY A 881 14.90 16.40 45.76
N ILE A 882 14.81 17.56 45.11
CA ILE A 882 14.86 18.91 45.71
C ILE A 882 13.54 19.63 45.47
N LEU A 883 12.84 20.06 46.52
CA LEU A 883 11.68 20.93 46.43
C LEU A 883 12.11 22.37 46.72
N THR A 884 11.74 23.32 45.88
CA THR A 884 12.02 24.75 46.11
C THR A 884 10.92 25.62 45.49
N PRO A 885 10.66 26.83 46.02
CA PRO A 885 9.79 27.80 45.35
C PRO A 885 10.29 28.16 43.94
N SER A 886 9.38 28.46 43.01
CA SER A 886 9.75 28.99 41.67
C SER A 886 10.12 30.49 41.77
N GLY A 887 9.42 31.21 42.65
CA GLY A 887 9.65 32.60 43.04
C GLY A 887 9.98 32.74 44.53
N ASN A 888 9.21 33.57 45.24
CA ASN A 888 9.48 33.93 46.65
C ASN A 888 8.65 33.14 47.66
N SER A 889 7.70 32.33 47.21
CA SER A 889 6.83 31.61 48.13
C SER A 889 6.27 30.34 47.52
N LEU A 890 6.27 29.25 48.27
CA LEU A 890 5.56 28.02 47.96
C LEU A 890 4.33 27.89 48.86
N THR A 891 3.14 27.79 48.27
CA THR A 891 1.90 27.49 49.01
C THR A 891 1.41 26.09 48.70
N VAL A 892 1.27 25.24 49.72
CA VAL A 892 0.71 23.89 49.60
C VAL A 892 -0.68 23.86 50.23
N TYR A 893 -1.69 23.62 49.41
CA TYR A 893 -3.06 23.35 49.86
C TYR A 893 -3.25 21.85 49.99
N GLY A 894 -3.08 21.28 51.18
CA GLY A 894 -3.10 19.84 51.46
C GLY A 894 -1.99 19.41 52.41
N ASP A 895 -1.85 18.11 52.64
CA ASP A 895 -0.77 17.60 53.49
C ASP A 895 0.57 17.60 52.75
N TYR A 896 1.66 17.97 53.41
CA TYR A 896 3.01 17.82 52.90
C TYR A 896 3.74 16.71 53.67
N GLN A 897 4.21 15.68 52.96
CA GLN A 897 4.95 14.57 53.53
C GLN A 897 6.31 14.41 52.84
N GLN A 898 7.38 14.61 53.60
CA GLN A 898 8.75 14.40 53.16
C GLN A 898 9.27 13.06 53.68
N ASN A 899 9.20 12.04 52.83
CA ASN A 899 9.73 10.70 53.13
C ASN A 899 11.25 10.64 52.90
N ASP A 900 11.72 11.25 51.80
CA ASP A 900 13.13 11.38 51.43
C ASP A 900 13.30 12.67 50.59
N GLY A 901 14.53 13.12 50.37
CA GLY A 901 14.85 14.33 49.61
C GLY A 901 15.08 15.59 50.46
N LEU A 902 15.27 16.72 49.79
CA LEU A 902 15.61 18.01 50.37
C LEU A 902 14.52 19.05 50.06
N LEU A 903 14.02 19.76 51.07
CA LEU A 903 13.34 21.04 50.87
C LEU A 903 14.39 22.14 50.92
N MET A 904 14.52 22.95 49.87
CA MET A 904 15.50 24.04 49.79
C MET A 904 14.77 25.38 49.74
N LEU A 905 15.16 26.30 50.62
CA LEU A 905 14.63 27.66 50.68
C LEU A 905 15.79 28.65 50.72
N ASP A 906 15.72 29.69 49.88
CA ASP A 906 16.61 30.84 49.95
C ASP A 906 16.28 31.68 51.20
N VAL A 907 17.24 31.77 52.12
CA VAL A 907 17.05 32.48 53.38
C VAL A 907 16.83 33.97 53.13
N GLY A 908 15.68 34.47 53.56
CA GLY A 908 15.32 35.90 53.50
C GLY A 908 14.50 36.35 52.30
N THR A 909 14.33 35.49 51.29
CA THR A 909 13.53 35.79 50.10
C THR A 909 12.43 34.77 49.88
N GLN A 910 12.59 33.56 50.39
CA GLN A 910 11.65 32.47 50.18
C GLN A 910 10.92 32.04 51.45
N THR A 911 9.65 31.69 51.29
CA THR A 911 8.79 31.17 52.35
C THR A 911 8.00 29.96 51.87
N MET A 912 7.61 29.07 52.77
CA MET A 912 6.68 27.99 52.49
C MET A 912 5.47 28.07 53.41
N THR A 913 4.26 28.04 52.84
CA THR A 913 3.00 27.96 53.60
C THR A 913 2.29 26.64 53.31
N VAL A 914 1.93 25.89 54.35
CA VAL A 914 1.18 24.63 54.24
C VAL A 914 -0.19 24.75 54.93
N TYR A 915 -1.27 24.51 54.18
CA TYR A 915 -2.66 24.55 54.60
C TYR A 915 -3.20 23.12 54.85
N GLY A 916 -2.50 22.36 55.69
CA GLY A 916 -2.73 20.96 56.01
C GLY A 916 -1.70 20.47 57.04
N GLY A 917 -1.56 19.15 57.21
CA GLY A 917 -0.50 18.56 58.00
C GLY A 917 0.86 18.64 57.29
N ALA A 918 1.94 18.89 58.03
CA ALA A 918 3.29 18.85 57.50
C ALA A 918 4.15 17.86 58.29
N ALA A 919 4.70 16.86 57.59
CA ALA A 919 5.65 15.89 58.12
C ALA A 919 6.99 16.07 57.39
N MET A 920 7.92 16.77 58.04
CA MET A 920 9.25 17.10 57.49
C MET A 920 10.36 16.35 58.21
N THR A 921 11.39 15.98 57.46
CA THR A 921 12.58 15.28 57.96
C THR A 921 13.88 16.03 57.70
N GLN A 922 14.02 16.72 56.56
CA GLN A 922 15.24 17.45 56.18
C GLN A 922 14.91 18.84 55.60
N LEU A 923 15.59 19.87 56.08
CA LEU A 923 15.49 21.23 55.54
C LEU A 923 16.89 21.72 55.13
N GLY A 924 17.04 22.05 53.85
CA GLY A 924 18.18 22.76 53.29
C GLY A 924 17.90 24.25 53.29
N LEU A 925 18.87 25.04 53.75
CA LEU A 925 18.83 26.49 53.64
C LEU A 925 19.94 26.91 52.69
N ASP A 926 19.57 27.56 51.59
CA ASP A 926 20.53 28.18 50.69
C ASP A 926 20.69 29.65 51.08
N LEU A 927 21.94 30.06 51.23
CA LEU A 927 22.27 31.41 51.67
C LEU A 927 22.68 32.19 50.44
N ALA A 928 21.89 33.22 50.10
CA ALA A 928 22.30 34.14 49.05
C ALA A 928 23.69 34.70 49.40
N ASP A 929 24.60 34.64 48.42
CA ASP A 929 26.01 35.00 48.56
C ASP A 929 26.14 36.42 49.16
N GLY A 930 26.72 36.53 50.36
CA GLY A 930 26.88 37.79 51.11
C GLY A 930 25.71 38.20 52.04
N SER A 931 24.70 37.36 52.24
CA SER A 931 23.65 37.60 53.24
C SER A 931 24.19 37.47 54.67
N VAL A 932 23.85 38.43 55.53
CA VAL A 932 24.17 38.41 56.96
C VAL A 932 22.98 37.80 57.67
N PHE A 933 23.18 36.68 58.38
CA PHE A 933 22.18 36.14 59.31
C PHE A 933 21.88 37.19 60.40
N ASP A 934 20.70 37.81 60.33
CA ASP A 934 20.08 38.45 61.49
C ASP A 934 19.11 37.45 62.13
N ASP A 935 19.11 37.37 63.46
CA ASP A 935 18.24 36.49 64.25
C ASP A 935 16.75 36.67 63.89
N SER A 936 16.35 37.83 63.37
CA SER A 936 14.97 38.07 62.93
C SER A 936 14.56 37.31 61.66
N MET A 937 15.50 36.83 60.83
CA MET A 937 15.19 36.23 59.52
C MET A 937 14.70 34.78 59.62
N ILE A 938 14.95 34.09 60.73
CA ILE A 938 14.59 32.67 60.89
C ILE A 938 13.08 32.49 61.16
N TYR A 939 12.41 33.52 61.68
CA TYR A 939 11.04 33.41 62.20
C TYR A 939 9.94 33.27 61.14
N GLU A 940 10.23 33.40 59.83
CA GLU A 940 9.19 33.47 58.79
C GLU A 940 9.36 32.47 57.63
N LEU A 941 10.35 31.57 57.68
CA LEU A 941 10.66 30.66 56.57
C LEU A 941 9.58 29.61 56.28
N ILE A 942 8.98 29.01 57.32
CA ILE A 942 7.95 27.98 57.16
C ILE A 942 6.76 28.33 58.07
N ARG A 943 5.61 28.55 57.44
CA ARG A 943 4.34 28.83 58.11
C ARG A 943 3.38 27.67 57.88
N ILE A 944 2.88 27.08 58.96
CA ILE A 944 1.87 26.01 58.88
C ILE A 944 0.57 26.60 59.41
N GLU A 945 -0.44 26.70 58.56
CA GLU A 945 -1.75 27.24 58.92
C GLU A 945 -2.76 26.10 59.07
N ASN A 946 -3.51 26.11 60.18
CA ASN A 946 -4.60 25.17 60.48
C ASN A 946 -4.19 23.69 60.69
N ALA A 947 -2.92 23.40 60.99
CA ALA A 947 -2.51 22.05 61.39
C ALA A 947 -2.84 21.78 62.86
N ASP A 948 -3.66 20.76 63.12
CA ASP A 948 -3.84 20.20 64.46
C ASP A 948 -2.62 19.36 64.91
N ASP A 949 -1.76 18.92 63.97
CA ASP A 949 -0.58 18.07 64.21
C ASP A 949 0.61 18.46 63.31
N PHE A 950 1.66 19.02 63.90
CA PHE A 950 2.99 19.10 63.29
C PHE A 950 3.85 17.97 63.84
N HIS A 951 4.27 17.04 62.97
CA HIS A 951 5.13 15.92 63.34
C HIS A 951 6.51 16.08 62.69
N ALA A 952 7.33 16.97 63.25
CA ALA A 952 8.75 16.96 62.95
C ALA A 952 9.41 15.74 63.61
N GLY A 953 10.09 14.93 62.81
CA GLY A 953 11.16 14.08 63.33
C GLY A 953 12.33 14.91 63.85
N ALA A 954 13.53 14.31 63.93
CA ALA A 954 14.75 15.12 64.08
C ALA A 954 14.93 15.93 62.80
N LEU A 955 14.62 17.23 62.83
CA LEU A 955 14.85 18.14 61.72
C LEU A 955 16.37 18.33 61.55
N GLU A 956 16.91 17.82 60.45
CA GLU A 956 18.30 18.06 60.07
C GLU A 956 18.38 19.33 59.23
N LEU A 957 19.15 20.32 59.69
CA LEU A 957 19.45 21.55 58.95
C LEU A 957 20.74 21.36 58.16
N LYS A 958 20.66 21.39 56.84
CA LYS A 958 21.82 21.35 55.93
C LYS A 958 22.07 22.73 55.36
N LEU A 959 23.29 23.21 55.48
CA LEU A 959 23.74 24.50 54.94
C LEU A 959 24.60 24.22 53.70
N SER A 960 24.34 24.94 52.61
CA SER A 960 24.97 24.72 51.30
C SER A 960 26.46 25.06 51.27
N GLU A 961 26.94 25.91 52.18
CA GLU A 961 28.34 26.34 52.25
C GLU A 961 29.01 26.09 53.61
N SER A 962 30.33 25.86 53.58
CA SER A 962 31.18 25.82 54.76
C SER A 962 31.14 27.19 55.46
N LEU A 963 30.37 27.28 56.55
CA LEU A 963 30.33 28.42 57.48
C LEU A 963 31.65 28.59 58.26
N SER A 964 32.80 28.72 57.57
CA SER A 964 34.06 29.04 58.23
C SER A 964 34.02 30.50 58.71
N GLY A 965 33.47 30.73 59.90
CA GLY A 965 33.44 32.05 60.54
C GLY A 965 32.12 32.48 61.19
N TYR A 966 31.02 31.71 61.03
CA TYR A 966 29.74 32.04 61.69
C TYR A 966 29.57 31.22 62.97
N GLU A 967 29.48 31.89 64.12
CA GLU A 967 29.02 31.27 65.37
C GLU A 967 27.49 31.18 65.34
N ILE A 968 26.94 29.96 65.28
CA ILE A 968 25.52 29.74 65.55
C ILE A 968 25.32 29.89 67.06
N SER A 969 25.03 31.11 67.50
CA SER A 969 24.60 31.36 68.87
C SER A 969 23.19 30.79 69.02
N ALA A 970 22.99 29.85 69.93
CA ALA A 970 21.69 29.25 70.19
C ALA A 970 20.71 30.31 70.71
N ALA A 971 19.98 30.97 69.80
CA ALA A 971 18.89 31.88 70.13
C ALA A 971 17.74 31.08 70.73
N VAL A 972 17.24 31.56 71.87
CA VAL A 972 16.03 31.03 72.52
C VAL A 972 14.86 31.25 71.57
N MET A 973 14.36 30.18 70.97
CA MET A 973 13.16 30.19 70.11
C MET A 973 11.94 30.65 70.93
N GLY A 974 11.60 31.94 70.86
CA GLY A 974 10.31 32.45 71.28
C GLY A 974 9.21 31.93 70.34
N ASP A 975 8.20 31.29 70.91
CA ASP A 975 6.98 30.74 70.28
C ASP A 975 7.13 29.60 69.24
N PHE A 976 8.28 28.94 69.17
CA PHE A 976 8.35 27.57 68.62
C PHE A 976 8.06 26.58 69.76
N VAL A 977 6.77 26.38 70.09
CA VAL A 977 6.39 25.31 71.02
C VAL A 977 6.51 23.98 70.28
N VAL A 978 7.68 23.34 70.38
CA VAL A 978 7.80 21.92 70.05
C VAL A 978 7.01 21.13 71.10
N VAL A 979 5.76 20.78 70.80
CA VAL A 979 5.00 19.81 71.60
C VAL A 979 5.43 18.40 71.14
N GLY A 980 6.64 17.98 71.50
CA GLY A 980 7.16 16.64 71.16
C GLY A 980 8.68 16.49 71.32
N ASN A 981 9.18 15.27 71.54
CA ASN A 981 10.60 14.94 71.81
C ASN A 981 11.55 15.09 70.59
N ALA A 982 11.44 16.15 69.77
CA ALA A 982 12.35 16.38 68.65
C ALA A 982 13.59 17.17 69.10
N GLY A 983 14.77 16.56 69.07
CA GLY A 983 16.05 17.23 69.31
C GLY A 983 16.60 17.87 68.03
N LEU A 984 16.99 19.14 68.10
CA LEU A 984 17.72 19.83 67.03
C LEU A 984 19.18 19.31 67.02
N ILE A 985 19.61 18.65 65.96
CA ILE A 985 21.00 18.21 65.78
C ILE A 985 21.61 19.04 64.65
N ALA A 986 22.31 20.11 65.01
CA ALA A 986 23.18 20.83 64.07
C ALA A 986 24.46 20.00 63.86
N SER A 987 24.48 19.21 62.79
CA SER A 987 25.65 18.42 62.37
C SER A 987 26.48 19.26 61.40
N THR A 988 27.45 20.02 61.89
CA THR A 988 28.53 20.50 61.03
C THR A 988 29.42 19.29 60.73
N VAL A 989 29.38 18.77 59.50
CA VAL A 989 30.40 17.83 59.04
C VAL A 989 31.59 18.70 58.61
N PRO A 990 32.69 18.78 59.38
CA PRO A 990 33.85 19.48 58.90
C PRO A 990 34.41 18.65 57.75
N GLU A 991 34.48 19.19 56.55
CA GLU A 991 35.38 18.62 55.56
C GLU A 991 36.77 18.50 56.23
N PRO A 992 37.45 17.35 56.14
CA PRO A 992 38.78 17.23 56.69
C PRO A 992 39.69 18.16 55.89
N SER A 993 39.90 19.37 56.41
CA SER A 993 40.91 20.28 55.88
C SER A 993 42.21 19.48 55.74
N ALA A 994 42.80 19.53 54.54
CA ALA A 994 44.01 18.81 54.16
C ALA A 994 45.22 19.07 55.09
N TRP A 995 45.08 19.97 56.06
CA TRP A 995 46.05 20.28 57.10
C TRP A 995 46.09 19.28 58.27
N MET A 996 45.02 18.52 58.52
CA MET A 996 44.99 17.56 59.64
C MET A 996 45.68 16.22 59.34
N LEU A 997 45.96 15.89 58.06
CA LEU A 997 46.71 14.69 57.68
C LEU A 997 48.25 14.88 57.74
N LEU A 998 48.74 16.10 57.97
CA LEU A 998 50.18 16.39 58.09
C LEU A 998 50.72 16.31 59.53
N VAL A 999 49.86 16.21 60.55
CA VAL A 999 50.28 16.21 61.97
C VAL A 999 50.33 14.80 62.61
N LEU A 1000 49.80 13.77 61.93
CA LEU A 1000 49.90 12.37 62.39
C LEU A 1000 51.04 11.56 61.75
N GLY A 1001 51.85 12.18 60.88
CA GLY A 1001 52.96 11.52 60.18
C GLY A 1001 54.35 11.61 60.84
N THR A 1002 54.54 12.43 61.87
CA THR A 1002 55.90 12.76 62.39
C THR A 1002 56.27 12.15 63.74
N ALA A 1003 55.43 11.29 64.34
CA ALA A 1003 55.74 10.65 65.64
C ALA A 1003 56.17 9.17 65.55
N GLY A 1004 56.38 8.62 64.35
CA GLY A 1004 56.36 7.17 64.17
C GLY A 1004 57.49 6.52 63.37
N VAL A 1005 58.68 7.11 63.19
CA VAL A 1005 59.81 6.35 62.60
C VAL A 1005 61.14 6.73 63.24
N GLY A 1006 61.41 6.07 64.36
CA GLY A 1006 62.66 6.21 65.11
C GLY A 1006 63.20 4.90 65.64
N PHE A 1007 63.23 3.82 64.85
CA PHE A 1007 64.19 2.70 65.04
C PHE A 1007 64.06 1.65 63.92
N LEU A 1008 64.95 1.68 62.92
CA LEU A 1008 65.78 0.52 62.55
C LEU A 1008 66.83 0.91 61.49
N ARG A 1009 68.05 0.55 61.83
CA ARG A 1009 69.36 0.90 61.26
C ARG A 1009 69.64 0.34 59.85
N ARG A 1010 70.31 1.18 59.06
CA ARG A 1010 71.54 0.98 58.26
C ARG A 1010 71.72 -0.25 57.34
N ARG A 1011 72.23 0.11 56.13
CA ARG A 1011 73.11 -0.63 55.18
C ARG A 1011 72.43 -1.74 54.38
N ALA A 1012 72.62 -1.94 53.08
CA ALA A 1012 73.61 -1.46 52.09
C ALA A 1012 72.99 -1.60 50.68
N SER A 1013 73.16 -0.63 49.78
CA SER A 1013 74.08 -0.62 48.63
C SER A 1013 73.47 -0.97 47.25
N ARG A 1014 73.62 0.01 46.35
CA ARG A 1014 74.05 -0.10 44.94
C ARG A 1014 73.06 -0.55 43.84
N ARG A 1015 72.88 0.43 42.93
CA ARG A 1015 73.05 0.38 41.45
C ARG A 1015 71.86 -0.06 40.57
N THR A 1016 71.28 0.96 39.94
CA THR A 1016 71.12 1.16 38.47
C THR A 1016 70.79 -0.07 37.61
N ALA A 1017 69.55 -0.11 37.10
CA ALA A 1017 69.22 0.17 35.70
C ALA A 1017 67.79 0.69 35.64
#